data_AF-A0A498NDX9-F1
#
_entry.id   AF-A0A498NDX9-F1
#
_cell.length_a   1.000
_cell.length_b   1.000
_cell.length_c   1.000
_cell.angle_alpha   90.00
_cell.angle_beta   90.00
_cell.angle_gamma   90.00
#
_symmetry.space_group_name_H-M   'P 1'
#
loop_
_entity.id
_entity.type
_entity.pdbx_description
1 polymer ?
#
loop_
_entity_poly.entity_id
_entity_poly.type
_entity_poly.pdbx_seq_one_letter_code
_entity_poly.pdbx_strand_id
1 'polypeptide(L)'
;MNLHKISSRLCPTVTQKFRLLHIQSSGQQLEAVAVETASAEPNPLSVFRTSEQDPTYHLERHSGQYYTLPPAHIQKLFPHGLPPRFQLQIKTFNEGCVMVRPPALELISYLKRADYSKPPLRYILYGDIGTGKTLSLCHALHYCYTQGWLIVHIPDAHLWVKNCKELLPSSSRPSRFDQPIQASQWLKNFKITNERFLSKGVNRMKSSSDVVGAVLRELRMQAGGATEGEGAFKLAVAVDGVNALWGKTTLKKEDRTLSGGAILTALSQTGSLFKPRSAYLPNELLGEGFDDMEPFVPVSVSNYDEKEFESCYLYYLDRNWLQHPHTDDCQAVNFGHGSVVCVCNATFCDSVGRIVLPGPGQFLSYVSSKTGSRLVRSQGQFQKNGTGAALRITLNPSQKYQRIKGFGGAMTDAAAMNIQSLSSGAQDQLLRQYFSPDGIEYRFVRVPMASCDFSTRLYTYADTPGDYDLKNFTLAEEDVHMKIPLLQRAQALSAKPLNLFASAWSAPAWLKTNGALTGKGTLKGKPGGREHKTWAQYYIRFLEEYQKYNLSFWGLTSGNEPTAGEMTNYSFQALGFTPETQRDWIALDLGPGLHSSSFSQTRLMILDDNRILLPHWAKVVLSDIQAARYVHGIGFHWYLNKIAPADITLTATHHLYPEYFLFGTEACAGWDPLDRGVRLGSWDRAEDYAHDIIQDLNNYVTGWTDWNLALNQDGGPNWVKNFVDSTIIVDSSKDIFYKQPTFYSMAHFSKFLWEESQRVGVSFSQHTSLEVSAYIRSDASAVLIILNRSDEEVQFEVWDQTLGFLPGSAPPHSILTLLWSRR
;
A
#
# COMPACT_ATOMS: atom_id res chain seq x y z
N MET A 1 -6.91 -20.44 33.05
CA MET A 1 -8.29 -20.84 33.42
C MET A 1 -9.22 -19.66 33.24
N ASN A 2 -10.37 -19.92 32.59
CA ASN A 2 -11.50 -19.02 32.30
C ASN A 2 -11.36 -17.97 31.16
N LEU A 3 -11.30 -18.47 29.93
CA LEU A 3 -11.75 -17.76 28.71
C LEU A 3 -12.62 -18.73 27.87
N HIS A 4 -13.75 -19.16 28.43
CA HIS A 4 -14.82 -19.81 27.68
C HIS A 4 -16.15 -19.27 28.18
N LYS A 5 -16.63 -18.20 27.54
CA LYS A 5 -18.03 -17.76 27.42
C LYS A 5 -18.01 -16.31 26.92
N ILE A 6 -18.20 -16.15 25.62
CA ILE A 6 -18.91 -15.06 24.89
C ILE A 6 -18.52 -15.25 23.42
N SER A 7 -19.11 -16.28 22.81
CA SER A 7 -19.20 -16.46 21.36
C SER A 7 -20.55 -17.14 21.14
N SER A 8 -21.58 -16.31 21.02
CA SER A 8 -22.91 -16.64 20.50
C SER A 8 -23.82 -15.43 20.75
N ARG A 9 -23.94 -14.56 19.75
CA ARG A 9 -25.15 -13.81 19.38
C ARG A 9 -24.78 -12.79 18.30
N LEU A 10 -25.63 -12.73 17.26
CA LEU A 10 -25.59 -11.93 16.01
C LEU A 10 -24.83 -12.69 14.90
N CYS A 11 -25.42 -13.28 13.85
CA CYS A 11 -26.65 -13.10 13.07
C CYS A 11 -27.42 -14.46 12.95
N PRO A 12 -28.60 -14.65 12.28
CA PRO A 12 -29.17 -13.87 11.18
C PRO A 12 -30.72 -13.68 11.16
N THR A 13 -31.20 -12.65 10.47
CA THR A 13 -32.44 -12.60 9.64
C THR A 13 -32.53 -11.16 9.12
N VAL A 14 -32.70 -10.90 7.83
CA VAL A 14 -34.01 -10.80 7.17
C VAL A 14 -33.84 -11.00 5.66
N THR A 15 -34.56 -11.97 5.11
CA THR A 15 -34.99 -12.00 3.71
C THR A 15 -36.51 -12.07 3.74
N GLN A 16 -37.22 -11.00 3.34
CA GLN A 16 -38.45 -11.05 2.53
C GLN A 16 -39.09 -9.66 2.34
N LYS A 17 -39.27 -9.32 1.05
CA LYS A 17 -40.41 -8.66 0.39
C LYS A 17 -41.01 -7.37 0.99
N PHE A 18 -40.91 -6.26 0.25
CA PHE A 18 -42.06 -5.44 -0.13
C PHE A 18 -41.89 -4.82 -1.53
N ARG A 19 -42.98 -4.82 -2.30
CA ARG A 19 -43.14 -4.32 -3.68
C ARG A 19 -43.37 -2.80 -3.71
N LEU A 20 -42.77 -2.17 -4.72
CA LEU A 20 -43.17 -1.02 -5.56
C LEU A 20 -44.36 -0.13 -5.14
N LEU A 21 -44.15 1.20 -5.25
CA LEU A 21 -45.11 2.12 -5.89
C LEU A 21 -44.36 3.29 -6.58
N HIS A 22 -44.67 3.49 -7.86
CA HIS A 22 -44.29 4.61 -8.73
C HIS A 22 -44.82 5.95 -8.22
N ILE A 23 -44.04 7.03 -8.36
CA ILE A 23 -44.54 8.36 -8.76
C ILE A 23 -43.54 8.99 -9.74
N GLN A 24 -44.03 9.34 -10.92
CA GLN A 24 -43.36 10.15 -11.94
C GLN A 24 -43.39 11.64 -11.53
N SER A 25 -42.31 12.37 -11.79
CA SER A 25 -42.41 13.78 -12.17
C SER A 25 -41.21 14.20 -13.02
N SER A 26 -41.52 14.56 -14.26
CA SER A 26 -40.69 15.17 -15.28
C SER A 26 -40.21 16.57 -14.91
N GLY A 27 -38.99 16.92 -15.31
CA GLY A 27 -38.49 18.30 -15.38
C GLY A 27 -37.15 18.37 -16.12
N GLN A 28 -37.18 18.72 -17.40
CA GLN A 28 -36.01 19.14 -18.17
C GLN A 28 -35.60 20.57 -17.79
N GLN A 29 -34.29 20.83 -17.83
CA GLN A 29 -33.55 22.09 -18.11
C GLN A 29 -32.26 22.04 -17.28
N LEU A 30 -31.07 22.48 -17.68
CA LEU A 30 -30.45 22.96 -18.92
C LEU A 30 -28.94 22.97 -18.61
N GLU A 31 -28.08 22.81 -19.63
CA GLU A 31 -26.62 22.88 -19.48
C GLU A 31 -26.15 24.24 -18.93
N ALA A 32 -25.12 24.21 -18.09
CA ALA A 32 -24.23 25.34 -17.89
C ALA A 32 -22.78 24.84 -17.84
N VAL A 33 -22.05 25.17 -18.90
CA VAL A 33 -20.61 25.05 -19.06
C VAL A 33 -19.93 26.03 -18.10
N ALA A 34 -18.99 25.54 -17.29
CA ALA A 34 -17.96 26.38 -16.67
C ALA A 34 -16.61 25.64 -16.73
N VAL A 35 -15.73 26.21 -17.53
CA VAL A 35 -14.32 25.85 -17.74
C VAL A 35 -13.46 26.64 -16.74
N GLU A 36 -12.28 26.08 -16.43
CA GLU A 36 -11.15 26.62 -15.64
C GLU A 36 -11.25 26.52 -14.09
N THR A 37 -10.23 26.13 -13.33
CA THR A 37 -8.78 25.91 -13.59
C THR A 37 -8.20 24.96 -12.52
N ALA A 38 -7.07 24.34 -12.85
CA ALA A 38 -6.34 23.37 -12.06
C ALA A 38 -5.98 23.81 -10.62
N SER A 39 -6.20 22.92 -9.66
CA SER A 39 -5.28 22.71 -8.55
C SER A 39 -5.25 21.21 -8.21
N ALA A 40 -4.04 20.65 -8.17
CA ALA A 40 -3.78 19.24 -8.02
C ALA A 40 -4.18 18.72 -6.62
N GLU A 41 -4.96 17.63 -6.58
CA GLU A 41 -5.11 16.78 -5.39
C GLU A 41 -4.64 15.35 -5.73
N PRO A 42 -3.81 14.73 -4.88
CA PRO A 42 -3.32 13.36 -5.11
C PRO A 42 -4.34 12.27 -4.73
N ASN A 43 -4.27 11.19 -5.50
CA ASN A 43 -4.92 9.86 -5.43
C ASN A 43 -5.38 9.33 -4.04
N PRO A 44 -6.56 8.67 -3.94
CA PRO A 44 -7.21 8.30 -2.67
C PRO A 44 -6.97 6.86 -2.17
N LEU A 45 -5.73 6.33 -2.16
CA LEU A 45 -5.43 5.02 -1.52
C LEU A 45 -4.23 5.02 -0.58
N SER A 46 -3.62 6.18 -0.33
CA SER A 46 -2.55 6.29 0.66
C SER A 46 -2.74 7.53 1.52
N VAL A 47 -2.24 7.44 2.75
CA VAL A 47 -2.37 8.37 3.88
C VAL A 47 -3.73 8.36 4.59
N PHE A 48 -4.00 7.28 5.35
CA PHE A 48 -4.98 7.30 6.46
C PHE A 48 -4.55 8.26 7.59
N ARG A 49 -3.35 8.83 7.50
CA ARG A 49 -2.83 9.89 8.37
C ARG A 49 -2.72 11.19 7.59
N THR A 50 -2.72 12.32 8.27
CA THR A 50 -2.35 13.60 7.67
C THR A 50 -1.00 14.06 8.21
N SER A 51 -0.22 14.73 7.37
CA SER A 51 0.99 15.43 7.80
C SER A 51 0.66 16.72 8.57
N GLU A 52 -0.54 17.27 8.35
CA GLU A 52 -1.03 18.45 9.06
C GLU A 52 -1.48 18.07 10.48
N GLN A 53 -0.83 18.65 11.48
CA GLN A 53 -1.12 18.38 12.89
C GLN A 53 -1.87 19.53 13.58
N ASP A 54 -1.88 20.73 12.96
CA ASP A 54 -2.59 21.88 13.49
C ASP A 54 -4.02 21.92 12.95
N PRO A 55 -5.05 21.80 13.82
CA PRO A 55 -6.45 21.83 13.42
C PRO A 55 -6.87 23.14 12.74
N THR A 56 -6.06 24.19 12.82
CA THR A 56 -6.25 25.45 12.09
C THR A 56 -6.26 25.23 10.58
N TYR A 57 -5.41 24.34 10.09
CA TYR A 57 -5.22 24.05 8.66
C TYR A 57 -5.95 22.78 8.21
N HIS A 58 -6.82 22.22 9.06
CA HIS A 58 -7.64 21.09 8.64
C HIS A 58 -8.73 21.54 7.65
N LEU A 59 -8.81 20.84 6.52
CA LEU A 59 -9.69 21.10 5.38
C LEU A 59 -10.41 19.80 5.00
N GLU A 60 -11.36 19.88 4.09
CA GLU A 60 -12.14 18.73 3.60
C GLU A 60 -11.27 17.60 3.02
N ARG A 61 -10.16 17.94 2.35
CA ARG A 61 -9.18 16.96 1.86
C ARG A 61 -8.57 16.07 2.95
N HIS A 62 -8.51 16.56 4.19
CA HIS A 62 -8.00 15.78 5.34
C HIS A 62 -9.11 14.92 5.99
N SER A 63 -10.37 15.04 5.54
CA SER A 63 -11.49 14.27 6.08
C SER A 63 -11.24 12.76 5.96
N GLY A 64 -11.47 12.04 7.06
CA GLY A 64 -11.19 10.61 7.20
C GLY A 64 -9.75 10.28 7.57
N GLN A 65 -8.84 11.25 7.71
CA GLN A 65 -7.44 11.01 8.07
C GLN A 65 -7.18 11.27 9.57
N TYR A 66 -6.23 10.54 10.15
CA TYR A 66 -5.76 10.72 11.52
C TYR A 66 -4.66 11.78 11.62
N TYR A 67 -4.83 12.74 12.52
CA TYR A 67 -3.76 13.63 12.97
C TYR A 67 -3.37 13.29 14.42
N THR A 68 -2.11 13.48 14.75
CA THR A 68 -1.53 13.22 16.06
C THR A 68 -1.69 14.44 16.97
N LEU A 69 -2.30 14.23 18.12
CA LEU A 69 -2.36 15.23 19.20
C LEU A 69 -1.01 15.25 19.93
N PRO A 70 -0.31 16.40 19.98
CA PRO A 70 0.93 16.50 20.75
C PRO A 70 0.68 16.14 22.22
N PRO A 71 1.52 15.30 22.86
CA PRO A 71 1.33 14.92 24.27
C PRO A 71 1.25 16.14 25.21
N ALA A 72 2.01 17.20 24.91
CA ALA A 72 1.96 18.46 25.64
C ALA A 72 0.59 19.16 25.53
N HIS A 73 -0.06 19.09 24.35
CA HIS A 73 -1.40 19.63 24.16
C HIS A 73 -2.43 18.79 24.91
N ILE A 74 -2.33 17.45 24.88
CA ILE A 74 -3.24 16.57 25.62
C ILE A 74 -3.21 16.92 27.12
N GLN A 75 -2.02 17.05 27.71
CA GLN A 75 -1.86 17.36 29.13
C GLN A 75 -2.40 18.74 29.52
N LYS A 76 -2.21 19.76 28.68
CA LYS A 76 -2.65 21.14 28.97
C LYS A 76 -4.13 21.36 28.66
N LEU A 77 -4.59 20.91 27.50
CA LEU A 77 -5.95 21.14 27.02
C LEU A 77 -6.97 20.21 27.69
N PHE A 78 -6.59 18.95 27.96
CA PHE A 78 -7.46 17.95 28.57
C PHE A 78 -6.86 17.43 29.88
N PRO A 79 -6.70 18.28 30.92
CA PRO A 79 -6.08 17.88 32.19
C PRO A 79 -6.91 16.88 33.00
N HIS A 80 -8.22 16.78 32.71
CA HIS A 80 -9.10 15.71 33.21
C HIS A 80 -9.00 14.42 32.38
N GLY A 81 -8.20 14.43 31.31
CA GLY A 81 -8.06 13.36 30.33
C GLY A 81 -9.15 13.37 29.26
N LEU A 82 -8.87 12.72 28.13
CA LEU A 82 -9.85 12.44 27.07
C LEU A 82 -10.85 11.35 27.53
N PRO A 83 -11.88 10.98 26.75
CA PRO A 83 -12.81 9.93 27.16
C PRO A 83 -12.10 8.63 27.60
N PRO A 84 -12.53 7.92 28.65
CA PRO A 84 -11.78 6.80 29.24
C PRO A 84 -11.38 5.69 28.25
N ARG A 85 -12.27 5.33 27.32
CA ARG A 85 -11.97 4.35 26.25
C ARG A 85 -10.87 4.83 25.32
N PHE A 86 -10.84 6.13 25.03
CA PHE A 86 -9.82 6.74 24.19
C PHE A 86 -8.48 6.84 24.92
N GLN A 87 -8.47 7.15 26.23
CA GLN A 87 -7.24 7.08 27.03
C GLN A 87 -6.62 5.67 27.05
N LEU A 88 -7.47 4.64 27.16
CA LEU A 88 -7.00 3.26 27.08
C LEU A 88 -6.38 2.98 25.71
N GLN A 89 -7.01 3.41 24.62
CA GLN A 89 -6.48 3.30 23.28
C GLN A 89 -5.12 4.01 23.13
N ILE A 90 -5.01 5.26 23.61
CA ILE A 90 -3.74 6.00 23.61
C ILE A 90 -2.64 5.23 24.33
N LYS A 91 -2.97 4.68 25.50
CA LYS A 91 -2.03 3.89 26.29
C LYS A 91 -1.62 2.60 25.58
N THR A 92 -2.56 1.91 24.95
CA THR A 92 -2.30 0.67 24.20
C THR A 92 -1.41 0.91 22.98
N PHE A 93 -1.67 1.98 22.25
CA PHE A 93 -0.99 2.29 20.98
C PHE A 93 0.22 3.22 21.12
N ASN A 94 0.48 3.67 22.35
CA ASN A 94 1.51 4.65 22.70
C ASN A 94 1.44 5.93 21.83
N GLU A 95 0.23 6.33 21.42
CA GLU A 95 -0.02 7.45 20.53
C GLU A 95 -1.44 7.97 20.68
N GLY A 96 -1.63 9.30 20.68
CA GLY A 96 -2.96 9.90 20.66
C GLY A 96 -3.29 10.55 19.33
N CYS A 97 -4.10 9.87 18.51
CA CYS A 97 -4.54 10.37 17.21
C CYS A 97 -6.04 10.55 17.15
N VAL A 98 -6.49 11.69 16.61
CA VAL A 98 -7.90 11.97 16.37
C VAL A 98 -8.13 12.01 14.87
N MET A 99 -9.22 11.40 14.42
CA MET A 99 -9.63 11.47 13.02
C MET A 99 -10.25 12.84 12.72
N VAL A 100 -9.84 13.44 11.61
CA VAL A 100 -10.48 14.63 11.06
C VAL A 100 -11.81 14.21 10.46
N ARG A 101 -12.92 14.62 11.07
CA ARG A 101 -14.27 14.23 10.65
C ARG A 101 -15.08 15.42 10.15
N PRO A 102 -16.02 15.24 9.19
CA PRO A 102 -16.85 16.31 8.66
C PRO A 102 -17.56 17.17 9.74
N PRO A 103 -18.17 16.60 10.82
CA PRO A 103 -18.83 17.41 11.84
C PRO A 103 -17.89 18.35 12.60
N ALA A 104 -16.63 17.96 12.77
CA ALA A 104 -15.63 18.82 13.42
C ALA A 104 -15.17 19.94 12.47
N LEU A 105 -14.99 19.64 11.18
CA LEU A 105 -14.68 20.63 10.16
C LEU A 105 -15.80 21.66 9.98
N GLU A 106 -17.06 21.21 9.99
CA GLU A 106 -18.25 22.06 9.94
C GLU A 106 -18.28 23.02 11.14
N LEU A 107 -18.08 22.49 12.35
CA LEU A 107 -18.04 23.29 13.56
C LEU A 107 -16.89 24.31 13.56
N ILE A 108 -15.69 23.91 13.14
CA ILE A 108 -14.53 24.80 13.01
C ILE A 108 -14.79 25.88 11.94
N SER A 109 -15.45 25.54 10.83
CA SER A 109 -15.85 26.50 9.79
C SER A 109 -16.79 27.56 10.34
N TYR A 110 -17.78 27.18 11.15
CA TYR A 110 -18.63 28.15 11.84
C TYR A 110 -17.85 29.06 12.79
N LEU A 111 -16.91 28.50 13.57
CA LEU A 111 -16.09 29.28 14.49
C LEU A 111 -15.18 30.28 13.76
N LYS A 112 -14.67 29.91 12.58
CA LYS A 112 -13.86 30.80 11.72
C LYS A 112 -14.68 31.97 11.16
N ARG A 113 -15.96 31.74 10.85
CA ARG A 113 -16.85 32.72 10.19
C ARG A 113 -17.70 33.55 11.16
N ALA A 114 -17.80 33.15 12.43
CA ALA A 114 -18.65 33.83 13.40
C ALA A 114 -18.15 35.25 13.73
N ASP A 115 -19.10 36.17 13.83
CA ASP A 115 -18.88 37.55 14.27
C ASP A 115 -19.03 37.63 15.78
N TYR A 116 -17.90 37.70 16.49
CA TYR A 116 -17.84 37.75 17.96
C TYR A 116 -18.19 39.13 18.55
N SER A 117 -18.54 40.12 17.72
CA SER A 117 -19.16 41.36 18.19
C SER A 117 -20.65 41.19 18.50
N LYS A 118 -21.26 40.11 18.02
CA LYS A 118 -22.68 39.78 18.21
C LYS A 118 -22.89 38.84 19.40
N PRO A 119 -24.14 38.68 19.89
CA PRO A 119 -24.44 37.73 20.95
C PRO A 119 -23.90 36.31 20.65
N PRO A 120 -23.45 35.59 21.69
CA PRO A 120 -22.77 34.30 21.55
C PRO A 120 -23.67 33.26 20.85
N LEU A 121 -23.15 32.66 19.77
CA LEU A 121 -23.81 31.54 19.09
C LEU A 121 -23.59 30.24 19.86
N ARG A 122 -24.64 29.42 19.90
CA ARG A 122 -24.64 28.08 20.51
C ARG A 122 -24.59 27.02 19.41
N TYR A 123 -23.65 26.10 19.51
CA TYR A 123 -23.49 24.97 18.62
C TYR A 123 -23.82 23.68 19.36
N ILE A 124 -24.64 22.83 18.76
CA ILE A 124 -25.12 21.60 19.39
C ILE A 124 -24.79 20.39 18.52
N LEU A 125 -23.83 19.58 18.97
CA LEU A 125 -23.51 18.28 18.39
C LEU A 125 -24.53 17.24 18.84
N TYR A 126 -25.22 16.61 17.88
CA TYR A 126 -26.24 15.59 18.13
C TYR A 126 -26.06 14.37 17.21
N GLY A 127 -26.67 13.23 17.57
CA GLY A 127 -26.53 11.96 16.84
C GLY A 127 -26.52 10.73 17.76
N ASP A 128 -26.40 9.54 17.16
CA ASP A 128 -26.49 8.25 17.86
C ASP A 128 -25.36 8.00 18.88
N ILE A 129 -25.58 7.07 19.82
CA ILE A 129 -24.56 6.69 20.79
C ILE A 129 -23.34 6.08 20.07
N GLY A 130 -22.14 6.50 20.45
CA GLY A 130 -20.90 5.98 19.86
C GLY A 130 -20.48 6.63 18.54
N THR A 131 -21.26 7.56 17.98
CA THR A 131 -20.91 8.25 16.71
C THR A 131 -19.73 9.21 16.82
N GLY A 132 -19.11 9.41 17.98
CA GLY A 132 -17.91 10.24 18.11
C GLY A 132 -18.14 11.72 18.44
N LYS A 133 -19.35 12.12 18.86
CA LYS A 133 -19.67 13.52 19.28
C LYS A 133 -18.60 14.15 20.19
N THR A 134 -18.19 13.45 21.24
CA THR A 134 -17.17 13.93 22.18
C THR A 134 -15.83 14.17 21.51
N LEU A 135 -15.38 13.28 20.61
CA LEU A 135 -14.12 13.47 19.90
C LEU A 135 -14.20 14.62 18.88
N SER A 136 -15.34 14.82 18.22
CA SER A 136 -15.58 16.00 17.38
C SER A 136 -15.54 17.31 18.19
N LEU A 137 -16.11 17.31 19.41
CA LEU A 137 -16.01 18.43 20.35
C LEU A 137 -14.55 18.68 20.78
N CYS A 138 -13.80 17.62 21.11
CA CYS A 138 -12.38 17.71 21.47
C CYS A 138 -11.53 18.25 20.30
N HIS A 139 -11.84 17.89 19.05
CA HIS A 139 -11.14 18.41 17.88
C HIS A 139 -11.40 19.92 17.70
N ALA A 140 -12.66 20.38 17.83
CA ALA A 140 -12.98 21.80 17.81
C ALA A 140 -12.32 22.57 18.98
N LEU A 141 -12.25 21.98 20.18
CA LEU A 141 -11.52 22.55 21.31
C LEU A 141 -10.02 22.65 21.06
N HIS A 142 -9.43 21.66 20.37
CA HIS A 142 -8.01 21.71 19.97
C HIS A 142 -7.77 22.91 19.04
N TYR A 143 -8.68 23.18 18.10
CA TYR A 143 -8.66 24.39 17.28
C TYR A 143 -8.73 25.67 18.12
N CYS A 144 -9.69 25.80 19.04
CA CYS A 144 -9.76 26.99 19.91
C CYS A 144 -8.48 27.18 20.73
N TYR A 145 -7.87 26.09 21.20
CA TYR A 145 -6.64 26.12 21.98
C TYR A 145 -5.44 26.65 21.17
N THR A 146 -5.24 26.12 19.95
CA THR A 146 -4.16 26.54 19.05
C THR A 146 -4.35 27.97 18.57
N GLN A 147 -5.60 28.41 18.39
CA GLN A 147 -5.95 29.79 18.05
C GLN A 147 -5.83 30.79 19.21
N GLY A 148 -5.37 30.37 20.38
CA GLY A 148 -5.15 31.30 21.49
C GLY A 148 -6.42 31.70 22.24
N TRP A 149 -7.47 30.88 22.27
CA TRP A 149 -8.70 31.19 23.01
C TRP A 149 -8.59 30.77 24.47
N LEU A 150 -9.36 31.43 25.34
CA LEU A 150 -9.62 30.98 26.70
C LEU A 150 -10.67 29.87 26.66
N ILE A 151 -10.42 28.76 27.34
CA ILE A 151 -11.24 27.54 27.26
C ILE A 151 -11.88 27.23 28.60
N VAL A 152 -13.20 27.16 28.62
CA VAL A 152 -13.98 26.58 29.70
C VAL A 152 -14.51 25.24 29.21
N HIS A 153 -13.88 24.15 29.61
CA HIS A 153 -14.29 22.81 29.19
C HIS A 153 -14.89 22.01 30.36
N ILE A 154 -16.11 21.52 30.14
CA ILE A 154 -16.86 20.63 31.03
C ILE A 154 -16.99 19.28 30.30
N PRO A 155 -16.15 18.29 30.64
CA PRO A 155 -16.06 17.03 29.89
C PRO A 155 -17.23 16.08 30.10
N ASP A 156 -17.99 16.28 31.17
CA ASP A 156 -19.21 15.53 31.46
C ASP A 156 -20.09 16.33 32.43
N ALA A 157 -21.14 16.96 31.91
CA ALA A 157 -22.09 17.71 32.72
C ALA A 157 -22.85 16.83 33.72
N HIS A 158 -22.93 15.51 33.51
CA HIS A 158 -23.60 14.61 34.44
C HIS A 158 -22.95 14.62 35.81
N LEU A 159 -21.62 14.71 35.89
CA LEU A 159 -20.88 14.70 37.15
C LEU A 159 -21.23 15.87 38.08
N TRP A 160 -21.83 16.94 37.54
CA TRP A 160 -22.21 18.13 38.28
C TRP A 160 -23.65 18.08 38.82
N VAL A 161 -24.50 17.23 38.23
CA VAL A 161 -25.95 17.19 38.52
C VAL A 161 -26.45 15.83 38.98
N LYS A 162 -25.67 14.76 38.74
CA LYS A 162 -25.92 13.38 39.13
C LYS A 162 -24.66 12.83 39.80
N ASN A 163 -24.82 12.07 40.89
CA ASN A 163 -23.70 11.49 41.65
C ASN A 163 -22.73 12.53 42.26
N CYS A 164 -23.25 13.64 42.79
CA CYS A 164 -22.47 14.62 43.54
C CYS A 164 -21.84 13.93 44.77
N LYS A 165 -20.50 13.87 44.82
CA LYS A 165 -19.76 13.17 45.88
C LYS A 165 -19.88 13.85 47.25
N GLU A 166 -19.92 15.18 47.28
CA GLU A 166 -20.00 15.98 48.50
C GLU A 166 -20.82 17.24 48.22
N LEU A 167 -21.72 17.57 49.15
CA LEU A 167 -22.59 18.75 49.09
C LEU A 167 -22.54 19.46 50.44
N LEU A 168 -22.25 20.75 50.44
CA LEU A 168 -22.25 21.60 51.63
C LEU A 168 -23.26 22.74 51.45
N PRO A 169 -23.96 23.20 52.49
CA PRO A 169 -24.72 24.45 52.40
C PRO A 169 -23.80 25.60 51.99
N SER A 170 -24.23 26.42 51.02
CA SER A 170 -23.40 27.51 50.50
C SER A 170 -23.22 28.61 51.55
N SER A 171 -21.98 29.05 51.76
CA SER A 171 -21.63 30.16 52.65
C SER A 171 -22.10 31.52 52.12
N SER A 172 -22.31 31.65 50.82
CA SER A 172 -22.66 32.91 50.16
C SER A 172 -24.15 33.02 49.81
N ARG A 173 -24.85 31.89 49.63
CA ARG A 173 -26.29 31.85 49.26
C ARG A 173 -27.03 30.77 50.05
N PRO A 174 -27.77 31.13 51.11
CA PRO A 174 -28.45 30.16 52.00
C PRO A 174 -29.41 29.18 51.30
N SER A 175 -29.89 29.49 50.10
CA SER A 175 -30.79 28.62 49.31
C SER A 175 -30.05 27.61 48.41
N ARG A 176 -28.72 27.52 48.49
CA ARG A 176 -27.89 26.73 47.56
C ARG A 176 -26.94 25.77 48.28
N PHE A 177 -26.50 24.76 47.52
CA PHE A 177 -25.45 23.83 47.94
C PHE A 177 -24.20 24.02 47.08
N ASP A 178 -23.05 23.97 47.74
CA ASP A 178 -21.72 24.00 47.16
C ASP A 178 -21.18 22.57 46.95
N GLN A 179 -20.45 22.38 45.85
CA GLN A 179 -19.74 21.13 45.53
C GLN A 179 -18.23 21.35 45.61
N PRO A 180 -17.62 21.36 46.82
CA PRO A 180 -16.23 21.81 47.01
C PRO A 180 -15.21 20.94 46.25
N ILE A 181 -15.40 19.62 46.19
CA ILE A 181 -14.52 18.70 45.46
C ILE A 181 -14.55 19.00 43.95
N GLN A 182 -15.75 19.08 43.37
CA GLN A 182 -15.94 19.35 41.94
C GLN A 182 -15.41 20.74 41.58
N ALA A 183 -15.69 21.74 42.42
CA ALA A 183 -15.20 23.10 42.25
C ALA A 183 -13.67 23.18 42.29
N SER A 184 -13.02 22.56 43.29
CA SER A 184 -11.56 22.51 43.39
C SER A 184 -10.93 21.81 42.18
N GLN A 185 -11.48 20.67 41.77
CA GLN A 185 -10.98 19.93 40.60
C GLN A 185 -11.14 20.74 39.31
N TRP A 186 -12.30 21.39 39.12
CA TRP A 186 -12.54 22.24 37.96
C TRP A 186 -11.61 23.45 37.94
N LEU A 187 -11.40 24.14 39.07
CA LEU A 187 -10.48 25.27 39.17
C LEU A 187 -9.03 24.87 38.86
N LYS A 188 -8.59 23.71 39.36
CA LYS A 188 -7.27 23.15 39.05
C LYS A 188 -7.11 22.89 37.55
N ASN A 189 -8.09 22.25 36.93
CA ASN A 189 -8.08 21.96 35.49
C ASN A 189 -8.12 23.25 34.66
N PHE A 190 -9.01 24.18 35.02
CA PHE A 190 -9.15 25.48 34.36
C PHE A 190 -7.85 26.28 34.41
N LYS A 191 -7.14 26.25 35.56
CA LYS A 191 -5.81 26.86 35.72
C LYS A 191 -4.78 26.23 34.77
N ILE A 192 -4.74 24.90 34.66
CA ILE A 192 -3.79 24.20 33.78
C ILE A 192 -4.05 24.57 32.32
N THR A 193 -5.31 24.55 31.88
CA THR A 193 -5.67 24.83 30.49
C THR A 193 -5.44 26.29 30.10
N ASN A 194 -5.66 27.23 31.02
CA ASN A 194 -5.63 28.67 30.73
C ASN A 194 -4.47 29.40 31.41
N GLU A 195 -3.39 28.70 31.75
CA GLU A 195 -2.22 29.26 32.47
C GLU A 195 -1.71 30.55 31.82
N ARG A 196 -1.71 30.60 30.48
CA ARG A 196 -1.29 31.76 29.67
C ARG A 196 -2.10 33.04 29.89
N PHE A 197 -3.31 32.94 30.44
CA PHE A 197 -4.18 34.08 30.72
C PHE A 197 -4.11 34.55 32.18
N LEU A 198 -3.40 33.83 33.06
CA LEU A 198 -3.31 34.19 34.48
C LEU A 198 -2.61 35.54 34.70
N SER A 199 -1.60 35.86 33.89
CA SER A 199 -0.90 37.16 33.91
C SER A 199 -1.78 38.34 33.49
N LYS A 200 -2.90 38.10 32.81
CA LYS A 200 -3.86 39.12 32.34
C LYS A 200 -4.97 39.46 33.34
N GLY A 201 -4.87 39.04 34.60
CA GLY A 201 -5.78 39.47 35.67
C GLY A 201 -6.49 38.35 36.42
N VAL A 202 -6.36 37.08 36.03
CA VAL A 202 -6.96 35.92 36.72
C VAL A 202 -6.12 35.48 37.95
N ASN A 203 -5.56 36.44 38.69
CA ASN A 203 -4.51 36.22 39.71
C ASN A 203 -5.03 35.75 41.08
N ARG A 204 -6.33 35.44 41.24
CA ARG A 204 -6.93 35.02 42.52
C ARG A 204 -7.77 33.75 42.42
N MET A 205 -7.20 32.66 41.91
CA MET A 205 -7.84 31.34 42.04
C MET A 205 -7.44 30.67 43.36
N LYS A 206 -8.29 30.81 44.39
CA LYS A 206 -8.27 29.97 45.60
C LYS A 206 -9.19 28.76 45.38
N SER A 207 -8.83 27.58 45.91
CA SER A 207 -9.65 26.36 45.82
C SER A 207 -10.87 26.44 46.75
N SER A 208 -11.88 27.23 46.38
CA SER A 208 -13.16 27.33 47.08
C SER A 208 -14.33 27.31 46.08
N SER A 209 -15.46 26.74 46.49
CA SER A 209 -16.69 26.65 45.70
C SER A 209 -17.20 28.01 45.21
N ASP A 210 -17.15 29.02 46.08
CA ASP A 210 -17.60 30.38 45.79
C ASP A 210 -16.74 31.07 44.69
N VAL A 211 -15.52 30.59 44.46
CA VAL A 211 -14.58 31.13 43.46
C VAL A 211 -14.98 30.76 42.04
N VAL A 212 -15.59 29.58 41.83
CA VAL A 212 -16.07 29.16 40.49
C VAL A 212 -17.10 30.16 39.96
N GLY A 213 -18.08 30.53 40.80
CA GLY A 213 -19.09 31.51 40.43
C GLY A 213 -18.50 32.91 40.17
N ALA A 214 -17.47 33.31 40.92
CA ALA A 214 -16.76 34.57 40.68
C ALA A 214 -16.02 34.57 39.34
N VAL A 215 -15.27 33.49 39.04
CA VAL A 215 -14.55 33.31 37.77
C VAL A 215 -15.53 33.33 36.60
N LEU A 216 -16.65 32.60 36.67
CA LEU A 216 -17.64 32.61 35.58
C LEU A 216 -18.29 33.99 35.37
N ARG A 217 -18.56 34.75 36.45
CA ARG A 217 -19.05 36.13 36.34
C ARG A 217 -18.01 37.05 35.70
N GLU A 218 -16.75 36.91 36.07
CA GLU A 218 -15.66 37.70 35.52
C GLU A 218 -15.42 37.39 34.04
N LEU A 219 -15.42 36.11 33.66
CA LEU A 219 -15.38 35.68 32.27
C LEU A 219 -16.58 36.24 31.49
N ARG A 220 -17.79 36.23 32.06
CA ARG A 220 -18.98 36.82 31.44
C ARG A 220 -18.83 38.33 31.20
N MET A 221 -18.26 39.07 32.15
CA MET A 221 -18.01 40.51 31.99
C MET A 221 -16.94 40.80 30.94
N GLN A 222 -15.88 39.97 30.87
CA GLN A 222 -14.75 40.20 29.97
C GLN A 222 -14.96 39.64 28.56
N ALA A 223 -15.84 38.65 28.38
CA ALA A 223 -16.08 37.97 27.11
C ALA A 223 -17.11 38.67 26.19
N GLY A 224 -17.38 39.96 26.36
CA GLY A 224 -18.41 40.67 25.59
C GLY A 224 -18.52 42.19 25.80
N GLY A 225 -17.40 42.93 25.78
CA GLY A 225 -17.41 44.39 25.92
C GLY A 225 -18.00 45.11 24.69
N ALA A 226 -19.25 45.55 24.78
CA ALA A 226 -19.92 46.48 23.86
C ALA A 226 -19.57 47.97 24.14
N THR A 227 -18.37 48.25 24.63
CA THR A 227 -17.85 49.61 24.83
C THR A 227 -16.49 49.69 24.16
N GLU A 228 -16.32 50.70 23.32
CA GLU A 228 -15.13 50.99 22.51
C GLU A 228 -13.82 50.73 23.28
N GLY A 229 -13.06 49.71 22.84
CA GLY A 229 -11.75 49.34 23.39
C GLY A 229 -11.62 47.84 23.68
N GLU A 230 -11.07 47.10 22.71
CA GLU A 230 -10.48 45.74 22.80
C GLU A 230 -11.05 44.74 23.84
N GLY A 231 -11.86 43.77 23.38
CA GLY A 231 -12.06 42.53 24.15
C GLY A 231 -10.73 41.79 24.33
N ALA A 232 -10.31 41.56 25.58
CA ALA A 232 -8.94 41.11 25.91
C ALA A 232 -8.58 39.67 25.45
N PHE A 233 -9.57 38.81 25.13
CA PHE A 233 -9.41 37.45 24.61
C PHE A 233 -10.71 36.86 24.05
N LYS A 234 -10.61 35.84 23.18
CA LYS A 234 -11.76 35.02 22.73
C LYS A 234 -12.07 33.92 23.75
N LEU A 235 -13.34 33.66 24.03
CA LEU A 235 -13.80 32.63 24.97
C LEU A 235 -14.47 31.47 24.22
N ALA A 236 -14.11 30.23 24.54
CA ALA A 236 -14.82 29.01 24.14
C ALA A 236 -15.36 28.29 25.38
N VAL A 237 -16.67 28.08 25.43
CA VAL A 237 -17.34 27.30 26.49
C VAL A 237 -17.80 25.98 25.90
N ALA A 238 -17.14 24.89 26.26
CA ALA A 238 -17.45 23.55 25.78
C ALA A 238 -18.09 22.68 26.87
N VAL A 239 -19.25 22.09 26.58
CA VAL A 239 -19.99 21.24 27.53
C VAL A 239 -20.43 19.94 26.87
N ASP A 240 -19.86 18.82 27.29
CA ASP A 240 -20.33 17.49 26.88
C ASP A 240 -21.48 17.03 27.78
N GLY A 241 -22.48 16.39 27.18
CA GLY A 241 -23.71 15.96 27.85
C GLY A 241 -24.57 17.11 28.39
N VAL A 242 -24.58 18.28 27.72
CA VAL A 242 -25.22 19.52 28.23
C VAL A 242 -26.68 19.31 28.67
N ASN A 243 -27.40 18.41 28.01
CA ASN A 243 -28.80 18.10 28.33
C ASN A 243 -29.00 17.48 29.73
N ALA A 244 -27.94 17.02 30.40
CA ALA A 244 -27.98 16.64 31.81
C ALA A 244 -28.37 17.80 32.73
N LEU A 245 -28.06 19.05 32.34
CA LEU A 245 -28.43 20.25 33.09
C LEU A 245 -29.95 20.47 33.17
N TRP A 246 -30.74 19.80 32.34
CA TRP A 246 -32.22 19.82 32.40
C TRP A 246 -32.84 18.47 32.75
N GLY A 247 -32.04 17.42 32.92
CA GLY A 247 -32.52 16.13 33.39
C GLY A 247 -32.98 16.13 34.86
N LYS A 248 -33.72 15.08 35.26
CA LYS A 248 -34.09 14.82 36.67
C LYS A 248 -32.84 14.81 37.54
N THR A 249 -32.85 15.61 38.60
CA THR A 249 -31.75 15.81 39.55
C THR A 249 -32.30 15.90 40.97
N THR A 250 -31.44 15.73 41.97
CA THR A 250 -31.73 15.93 43.40
C THR A 250 -31.56 17.38 43.85
N LEU A 251 -31.14 18.30 42.97
CA LEU A 251 -30.81 19.70 43.30
C LEU A 251 -31.78 20.71 42.64
N LYS A 252 -32.16 21.77 43.36
CA LYS A 252 -32.97 22.89 42.84
C LYS A 252 -32.06 23.84 42.03
N LYS A 253 -32.47 24.20 40.81
CA LYS A 253 -31.64 24.96 39.83
C LYS A 253 -32.22 26.37 39.62
N GLU A 254 -31.42 27.43 39.83
CA GLU A 254 -31.89 28.82 39.72
C GLU A 254 -31.34 29.60 38.51
N ASP A 255 -30.27 29.17 37.85
CA ASP A 255 -29.77 29.81 36.62
C ASP A 255 -29.02 28.79 35.76
N ARG A 256 -29.43 28.64 34.50
CA ARG A 256 -28.89 27.67 33.52
C ARG A 256 -28.31 28.37 32.28
N THR A 257 -28.23 29.70 32.30
CA THR A 257 -27.82 30.48 31.13
C THR A 257 -26.32 30.37 30.89
N LEU A 258 -25.94 29.82 29.73
CA LEU A 258 -24.58 29.90 29.19
C LEU A 258 -24.44 31.22 28.43
N SER A 259 -23.52 32.08 28.86
CA SER A 259 -23.33 33.41 28.25
C SER A 259 -21.85 33.75 28.11
N GLY A 260 -21.45 34.21 26.92
CA GLY A 260 -20.12 34.69 26.57
C GLY A 260 -19.35 33.73 25.64
N GLY A 261 -18.75 34.26 24.58
CA GLY A 261 -17.91 33.50 23.65
C GLY A 261 -18.64 32.51 22.72
N ALA A 262 -17.91 31.57 22.11
CA ALA A 262 -18.53 30.46 21.38
C ALA A 262 -18.96 29.35 22.34
N ILE A 263 -20.23 28.95 22.30
CA ILE A 263 -20.78 27.89 23.14
C ILE A 263 -20.84 26.60 22.32
N LEU A 264 -19.99 25.64 22.64
CA LEU A 264 -19.88 24.34 21.98
C LEU A 264 -20.48 23.27 22.87
N THR A 265 -21.52 22.57 22.44
CA THR A 265 -22.16 21.56 23.30
C THR A 265 -22.38 20.25 22.57
N ALA A 266 -22.36 19.14 23.31
CA ALA A 266 -22.74 17.84 22.81
C ALA A 266 -23.91 17.27 23.62
N LEU A 267 -24.88 16.67 22.93
CA LEU A 267 -26.01 16.01 23.57
C LEU A 267 -25.66 14.56 23.92
N SER A 268 -26.10 14.13 25.09
CA SER A 268 -25.96 12.75 25.55
C SER A 268 -27.31 12.08 25.70
N GLN A 269 -27.46 10.85 25.18
CA GLN A 269 -28.68 10.07 25.33
C GLN A 269 -28.99 9.71 26.80
N THR A 270 -27.99 9.78 27.69
CA THR A 270 -28.15 9.52 29.13
C THR A 270 -28.38 10.81 29.95
N GLY A 271 -28.38 11.99 29.31
CA GLY A 271 -28.62 13.29 29.95
C GLY A 271 -29.97 13.36 30.66
N SER A 272 -31.00 12.83 30.02
CA SER A 272 -32.35 12.62 30.56
C SER A 272 -32.57 11.14 30.94
N LEU A 273 -33.77 10.79 31.44
CA LEU A 273 -34.15 9.37 31.61
C LEU A 273 -34.03 8.68 30.25
N PHE A 274 -33.15 7.68 30.13
CA PHE A 274 -32.95 6.96 28.87
C PHE A 274 -34.28 6.37 28.39
N LYS A 275 -34.73 6.82 27.22
CA LYS A 275 -35.88 6.29 26.51
C LYS A 275 -35.42 5.98 25.08
N PRO A 276 -35.56 4.74 24.60
CA PRO A 276 -35.29 4.40 23.20
C PRO A 276 -36.16 5.27 22.28
N ARG A 277 -35.58 5.82 21.21
CA ARG A 277 -36.27 6.65 20.22
C ARG A 277 -35.85 6.26 18.81
N SER A 278 -36.68 6.59 17.82
CA SER A 278 -36.40 6.37 16.39
C SER A 278 -35.39 7.37 15.81
N ALA A 279 -35.24 8.54 16.46
CA ALA A 279 -34.21 9.53 16.17
C ALA A 279 -33.73 10.17 17.48
N TYR A 280 -32.60 10.86 17.42
CA TYR A 280 -31.99 11.54 18.57
C TYR A 280 -31.75 13.01 18.22
N LEU A 281 -32.83 13.71 17.88
CA LEU A 281 -32.79 15.12 17.47
C LEU A 281 -32.63 16.06 18.67
N PRO A 282 -32.18 17.32 18.47
CA PRO A 282 -31.99 18.27 19.57
C PRO A 282 -33.25 18.53 20.39
N ASN A 283 -34.41 18.74 19.75
CA ASN A 283 -35.71 18.92 20.42
C ASN A 283 -36.09 17.73 21.32
N GLU A 284 -35.75 16.52 20.89
CA GLU A 284 -36.03 15.29 21.63
C GLU A 284 -35.13 15.10 22.85
N LEU A 285 -33.85 15.44 22.69
CA LEU A 285 -32.80 15.20 23.69
C LEU A 285 -32.68 16.32 24.73
N LEU A 286 -32.97 17.58 24.37
CA LEU A 286 -32.92 18.74 25.28
C LEU A 286 -34.12 18.78 26.22
N GLY A 287 -35.31 18.35 25.77
CA GLY A 287 -36.53 18.37 26.57
C GLY A 287 -36.83 19.77 27.11
N GLU A 288 -36.98 19.91 28.43
CA GLU A 288 -37.19 21.21 29.10
C GLU A 288 -36.06 22.23 28.90
N GLY A 289 -34.91 21.83 28.37
CA GLY A 289 -33.79 22.72 28.06
C GLY A 289 -33.77 23.27 26.64
N PHE A 290 -34.78 22.98 25.83
CA PHE A 290 -34.83 23.44 24.45
C PHE A 290 -34.88 24.97 24.37
N ASP A 291 -35.86 25.58 25.06
CA ASP A 291 -36.08 27.02 25.07
C ASP A 291 -34.88 27.80 25.64
N ASP A 292 -34.15 27.20 26.59
CA ASP A 292 -32.95 27.80 27.18
C ASP A 292 -31.75 27.82 26.21
N MET A 293 -31.74 26.91 25.23
CA MET A 293 -30.67 26.78 24.23
C MET A 293 -31.00 27.50 22.92
N GLU A 294 -32.26 27.82 22.65
CA GLU A 294 -32.66 28.54 21.44
C GLU A 294 -32.19 30.03 21.47
N PRO A 295 -31.74 30.61 20.34
CA PRO A 295 -31.38 29.96 19.08
C PRO A 295 -30.04 29.21 19.16
N PHE A 296 -29.93 28.11 18.42
CA PHE A 296 -28.69 27.33 18.28
C PHE A 296 -28.49 26.79 16.85
N VAL A 297 -27.25 26.45 16.52
CA VAL A 297 -26.83 25.81 15.28
C VAL A 297 -26.64 24.30 15.53
N PRO A 298 -27.51 23.43 14.99
CA PRO A 298 -27.38 21.99 15.12
C PRO A 298 -26.29 21.43 14.18
N VAL A 299 -25.38 20.61 14.70
CA VAL A 299 -24.33 19.90 13.95
C VAL A 299 -24.53 18.40 14.11
N SER A 300 -24.87 17.71 13.02
CA SER A 300 -25.15 16.27 13.04
C SER A 300 -23.86 15.46 13.05
N VAL A 301 -23.79 14.44 13.90
CA VAL A 301 -22.65 13.51 13.99
C VAL A 301 -23.11 12.11 13.64
N SER A 302 -22.90 11.73 12.38
CA SER A 302 -23.23 10.44 11.79
C SER A 302 -22.27 9.31 12.19
N ASN A 303 -22.66 8.07 11.91
CA ASN A 303 -21.75 6.92 11.90
C ASN A 303 -20.61 7.13 10.90
N TYR A 304 -19.56 6.31 11.04
CA TYR A 304 -18.46 6.31 10.09
C TYR A 304 -18.93 5.95 8.68
N ASP A 305 -18.49 6.73 7.71
CA ASP A 305 -18.57 6.35 6.30
C ASP A 305 -17.50 5.29 5.96
N GLU A 306 -17.50 4.81 4.72
CA GLU A 306 -16.57 3.76 4.28
C GLU A 306 -15.11 4.20 4.38
N LYS A 307 -14.81 5.47 4.09
CA LYS A 307 -13.46 6.04 4.18
C LYS A 307 -13.01 6.18 5.63
N GLU A 308 -13.86 6.68 6.52
CA GLU A 308 -13.60 6.77 7.96
C GLU A 308 -13.41 5.36 8.56
N PHE A 309 -14.21 4.38 8.13
CA PHE A 309 -14.05 2.99 8.56
C PHE A 309 -12.73 2.37 8.08
N GLU A 310 -12.40 2.53 6.80
CA GLU A 310 -11.15 2.04 6.22
C GLU A 310 -9.93 2.66 6.92
N SER A 311 -9.95 3.97 7.18
CA SER A 311 -8.89 4.62 7.95
C SER A 311 -8.75 4.06 9.36
N CYS A 312 -9.85 3.72 10.04
CA CYS A 312 -9.79 3.04 11.35
C CYS A 312 -9.14 1.66 11.24
N TYR A 313 -9.53 0.89 10.22
CA TYR A 313 -8.97 -0.43 9.94
C TYR A 313 -7.47 -0.36 9.66
N LEU A 314 -7.04 0.54 8.77
CA LEU A 314 -5.63 0.79 8.45
C LEU A 314 -4.84 1.27 9.67
N TYR A 315 -5.42 2.14 10.51
CA TYR A 315 -4.81 2.57 11.77
C TYR A 315 -4.59 1.39 12.73
N TYR A 316 -5.54 0.45 12.85
CA TYR A 316 -5.37 -0.72 13.71
C TYR A 316 -4.41 -1.77 13.14
N LEU A 317 -4.31 -1.90 11.82
CA LEU A 317 -3.28 -2.70 11.17
C LEU A 317 -1.88 -2.09 11.39
N ASP A 318 -1.71 -0.78 11.19
CA ASP A 318 -0.46 -0.05 11.47
C ASP A 318 0.03 -0.27 12.91
N ARG A 319 -0.91 -0.36 13.85
CA ARG A 319 -0.63 -0.60 15.28
C ARG A 319 -0.48 -2.07 15.64
N ASN A 320 -0.52 -2.99 14.68
CA ASN A 320 -0.50 -4.45 14.88
C ASN A 320 -1.56 -4.92 15.89
N TRP A 321 -2.70 -4.23 15.98
CA TRP A 321 -3.77 -4.56 16.92
C TRP A 321 -4.74 -5.59 16.33
N LEU A 322 -5.01 -5.47 15.03
CA LEU A 322 -5.67 -6.50 14.26
C LEU A 322 -4.59 -7.43 13.70
N GLN A 323 -4.45 -8.60 14.32
CA GLN A 323 -3.61 -9.69 13.85
C GLN A 323 -4.52 -10.85 13.47
N HIS A 324 -4.26 -11.50 12.33
CA HIS A 324 -4.97 -12.74 12.00
C HIS A 324 -4.43 -13.86 12.91
N PRO A 325 -5.29 -14.52 13.71
CA PRO A 325 -4.85 -15.57 14.60
C PRO A 325 -4.85 -16.92 13.85
N HIS A 326 -3.96 -17.13 12.89
CA HIS A 326 -3.78 -18.44 12.25
C HIS A 326 -2.30 -18.66 11.92
N THR A 327 -1.84 -19.91 12.05
CA THR A 327 -0.51 -20.34 11.60
C THR A 327 -0.27 -19.88 10.16
N ASP A 328 0.79 -19.09 9.92
CA ASP A 328 1.22 -18.61 8.59
C ASP A 328 1.69 -19.75 7.65
N ASP A 329 1.47 -21.00 8.04
CA ASP A 329 1.92 -22.19 7.32
C ASP A 329 1.03 -22.47 6.10
N CYS A 330 1.65 -22.96 5.03
CA CYS A 330 0.99 -23.39 3.80
C CYS A 330 -0.20 -24.33 4.06
N GLN A 331 -1.40 -23.95 3.61
CA GLN A 331 -2.53 -24.88 3.45
C GLN A 331 -2.30 -25.73 2.20
N ALA A 332 -1.56 -26.81 2.38
CA ALA A 332 -1.07 -27.67 1.32
C ALA A 332 -2.19 -28.50 0.66
N VAL A 333 -2.27 -28.47 -0.66
CA VAL A 333 -3.11 -29.36 -1.47
C VAL A 333 -2.27 -30.04 -2.54
N ASN A 334 -2.38 -31.36 -2.65
CA ASN A 334 -1.68 -32.17 -3.65
C ASN A 334 -2.62 -32.51 -4.81
N PHE A 335 -2.27 -32.10 -6.03
CA PHE A 335 -3.02 -32.41 -7.27
C PHE A 335 -2.42 -33.60 -8.05
N GLY A 336 -1.43 -34.29 -7.50
CA GLY A 336 -0.80 -35.47 -8.11
C GLY A 336 0.38 -35.17 -9.04
N HIS A 337 0.92 -33.95 -9.01
CA HIS A 337 1.99 -33.50 -9.94
C HIS A 337 3.38 -33.39 -9.30
N GLY A 338 3.64 -34.13 -8.22
CA GLY A 338 4.97 -34.28 -7.63
C GLY A 338 5.21 -33.46 -6.35
N SER A 339 4.38 -32.47 -6.04
CA SER A 339 4.37 -31.75 -4.76
C SER A 339 3.00 -31.08 -4.51
N VAL A 340 2.95 -30.10 -3.61
CA VAL A 340 1.74 -29.41 -3.16
C VAL A 340 1.70 -27.95 -3.62
N VAL A 341 0.50 -27.39 -3.77
CA VAL A 341 0.28 -25.94 -3.82
C VAL A 341 -0.17 -25.44 -2.46
N CYS A 342 -0.05 -24.14 -2.20
CA CYS A 342 -0.61 -23.50 -1.02
C CYS A 342 -1.87 -22.72 -1.37
N VAL A 343 -2.97 -23.05 -0.71
CA VAL A 343 -4.28 -22.44 -0.96
C VAL A 343 -4.41 -21.13 -0.18
N CYS A 344 -4.83 -20.10 -0.88
CA CYS A 344 -5.13 -18.79 -0.31
C CYS A 344 -6.53 -18.31 -0.72
N ASN A 345 -7.16 -17.51 0.12
CA ASN A 345 -8.47 -16.91 -0.09
C ASN A 345 -8.52 -15.50 0.53
N ALA A 346 -9.69 -14.88 0.58
CA ALA A 346 -9.86 -13.53 1.13
C ALA A 346 -9.45 -13.37 2.61
N THR A 347 -9.47 -14.44 3.39
CA THR A 347 -9.25 -14.42 4.85
C THR A 347 -7.95 -15.07 5.30
N PHE A 348 -7.31 -15.84 4.42
CA PHE A 348 -6.14 -16.64 4.75
C PHE A 348 -5.18 -16.74 3.56
N CYS A 349 -3.89 -16.57 3.82
CA CYS A 349 -2.83 -16.97 2.93
C CYS A 349 -1.53 -17.16 3.73
N ASP A 350 -0.69 -18.12 3.34
CA ASP A 350 0.62 -18.31 3.98
C ASP A 350 1.55 -17.12 3.68
N SER A 351 2.41 -16.77 4.63
CA SER A 351 3.26 -15.57 4.55
C SER A 351 4.68 -15.88 4.96
N VAL A 352 5.65 -15.24 4.30
CA VAL A 352 7.07 -15.30 4.70
C VAL A 352 7.34 -14.37 5.89
N GLY A 353 6.53 -13.32 6.00
CA GLY A 353 6.66 -12.27 6.99
C GLY A 353 7.89 -11.39 6.77
N ARG A 354 8.10 -10.46 7.71
CA ARG A 354 9.31 -9.62 7.75
C ARG A 354 10.48 -10.42 8.30
N ILE A 355 11.60 -10.37 7.60
CA ILE A 355 12.83 -11.05 8.03
C ILE A 355 13.60 -10.15 9.00
N VAL A 356 13.78 -10.65 10.22
CA VAL A 356 14.65 -10.03 11.24
C VAL A 356 15.88 -10.91 11.43
N LEU A 357 17.06 -10.35 11.16
CA LEU A 357 18.33 -11.06 11.33
C LEU A 357 18.58 -11.37 12.82
N PRO A 358 19.10 -12.56 13.15
CA PRO A 358 19.54 -12.88 14.50
C PRO A 358 20.86 -12.16 14.82
N GLY A 359 21.25 -12.17 16.10
CA GLY A 359 22.51 -11.56 16.54
C GLY A 359 23.76 -12.22 15.95
N PRO A 360 24.95 -11.61 16.08
CA PRO A 360 26.20 -12.14 15.55
C PRO A 360 26.48 -13.58 16.00
N GLY A 361 26.98 -14.42 15.09
CA GLY A 361 27.26 -15.84 15.34
C GLY A 361 26.04 -16.77 15.20
N GLN A 362 24.91 -16.25 14.74
CA GLN A 362 23.71 -17.02 14.39
C GLN A 362 23.33 -16.80 12.93
N PHE A 363 22.60 -17.75 12.36
CA PHE A 363 22.09 -17.66 10.99
C PHE A 363 20.65 -18.14 10.91
N LEU A 364 19.93 -17.67 9.89
CA LEU A 364 18.62 -18.19 9.50
C LEU A 364 18.76 -19.10 8.29
N SER A 365 17.92 -20.12 8.26
CA SER A 365 17.72 -21.01 7.12
C SER A 365 16.26 -20.97 6.73
N TYR A 366 15.99 -20.95 5.43
CA TYR A 366 14.65 -21.08 4.85
C TYR A 366 14.71 -22.22 3.84
N VAL A 367 13.82 -23.21 3.97
CA VAL A 367 13.81 -24.41 3.11
C VAL A 367 12.46 -24.55 2.42
N SER A 368 12.50 -24.76 1.10
CA SER A 368 11.39 -25.33 0.35
C SER A 368 11.81 -26.67 -0.26
N SER A 369 10.90 -27.64 -0.29
CA SER A 369 11.21 -28.99 -0.78
C SER A 369 10.04 -29.64 -1.53
N LYS A 370 10.37 -30.64 -2.34
CA LYS A 370 9.39 -31.52 -3.01
C LYS A 370 8.40 -32.15 -2.03
N THR A 371 8.87 -32.50 -0.83
CA THR A 371 8.05 -33.12 0.23
C THR A 371 7.02 -32.18 0.86
N GLY A 372 7.05 -30.87 0.57
CA GLY A 372 6.01 -29.93 0.97
C GLY A 372 6.47 -28.79 1.87
N SER A 373 7.77 -28.68 2.19
CA SER A 373 8.29 -27.50 2.90
C SER A 373 8.15 -26.26 2.01
N ARG A 374 7.72 -25.14 2.58
CA ARG A 374 7.48 -23.87 1.89
C ARG A 374 8.08 -22.73 2.71
N LEU A 375 9.32 -22.35 2.38
CA LEU A 375 10.13 -21.38 3.13
C LEU A 375 10.14 -21.63 4.64
N VAL A 376 10.21 -22.90 5.04
CA VAL A 376 10.21 -23.27 6.46
C VAL A 376 11.45 -22.66 7.11
N ARG A 377 11.21 -21.76 8.06
CA ARG A 377 12.26 -21.03 8.77
C ARG A 377 12.86 -21.90 9.87
N SER A 378 14.19 -21.93 9.94
CA SER A 378 14.94 -22.42 11.08
C SER A 378 16.08 -21.47 11.43
N GLN A 379 16.68 -21.66 12.61
CA GLN A 379 17.78 -20.85 13.10
C GLN A 379 18.90 -21.77 13.60
N GLY A 380 20.14 -21.45 13.26
CA GLY A 380 21.32 -22.19 13.69
C GLY A 380 22.42 -21.28 14.23
N GLN A 381 23.52 -21.89 14.67
CA GLN A 381 24.67 -21.21 15.24
C GLN A 381 25.96 -21.55 14.49
N PHE A 382 26.87 -20.58 14.42
CA PHE A 382 28.22 -20.79 13.93
C PHE A 382 29.05 -21.59 14.94
N GLN A 383 29.95 -22.42 14.41
CA GLN A 383 30.91 -23.24 15.13
C GLN A 383 32.32 -22.70 14.91
N LYS A 384 33.15 -22.74 15.97
CA LYS A 384 34.55 -22.27 15.90
C LYS A 384 35.45 -23.23 15.11
N ASN A 385 35.17 -24.52 15.19
CA ASN A 385 35.90 -25.57 14.50
C ASN A 385 35.03 -26.14 13.39
N GLY A 386 35.67 -26.64 12.32
CA GLY A 386 34.99 -27.35 11.26
C GLY A 386 34.29 -28.60 11.80
N THR A 387 33.14 -28.91 11.23
CA THR A 387 32.31 -30.07 11.57
C THR A 387 32.91 -31.39 11.08
N GLY A 388 33.88 -31.31 10.15
CA GLY A 388 34.38 -32.47 9.41
C GLY A 388 33.45 -32.89 8.26
N ALA A 389 32.47 -32.07 7.89
CA ALA A 389 31.64 -32.31 6.71
C ALA A 389 32.49 -32.47 5.44
N ALA A 390 32.14 -33.44 4.60
CA ALA A 390 32.90 -33.74 3.38
C ALA A 390 32.93 -32.56 2.40
N LEU A 391 31.84 -31.80 2.31
CA LEU A 391 31.73 -30.63 1.44
C LEU A 391 31.85 -29.33 2.25
N ARG A 392 32.86 -28.52 1.94
CA ARG A 392 33.01 -27.15 2.44
C ARG A 392 32.74 -26.15 1.32
N ILE A 393 31.82 -25.23 1.58
CA ILE A 393 31.49 -24.09 0.73
C ILE A 393 32.19 -22.85 1.32
N THR A 394 33.05 -22.20 0.55
CA THR A 394 33.80 -21.02 0.99
C THR A 394 33.30 -19.79 0.27
N LEU A 395 32.85 -18.79 1.03
CA LEU A 395 32.52 -17.47 0.45
C LEU A 395 33.81 -16.67 0.26
N ASN A 396 33.94 -16.01 -0.89
CA ASN A 396 35.02 -15.09 -1.20
C ASN A 396 34.47 -13.67 -1.45
N PRO A 397 34.27 -12.87 -0.38
CA PRO A 397 33.72 -11.51 -0.49
C PRO A 397 34.60 -10.53 -1.27
N SER A 398 35.88 -10.86 -1.46
CA SER A 398 36.83 -10.04 -2.22
C SER A 398 36.62 -10.16 -3.73
N GLN A 399 36.09 -11.29 -4.20
CA GLN A 399 35.75 -11.49 -5.60
C GLN A 399 34.32 -11.02 -5.85
N LYS A 400 34.18 -9.82 -6.41
CA LYS A 400 32.88 -9.15 -6.65
C LYS A 400 32.49 -9.22 -8.12
N TYR A 401 31.19 -9.31 -8.36
CA TYR A 401 30.60 -9.40 -9.70
C TYR A 401 29.55 -8.30 -9.91
N GLN A 402 28.39 -8.63 -10.49
CA GLN A 402 27.29 -7.71 -10.70
C GLN A 402 26.48 -7.44 -9.41
N ARG A 403 25.76 -6.32 -9.42
CA ARG A 403 24.76 -6.00 -8.40
C ARG A 403 23.37 -6.38 -8.89
N ILE A 404 22.56 -6.89 -7.98
CA ILE A 404 21.17 -7.25 -8.24
C ILE A 404 20.32 -5.99 -8.34
N LYS A 405 19.52 -5.92 -9.39
CA LYS A 405 18.46 -4.93 -9.59
C LYS A 405 17.17 -5.38 -8.93
N GLY A 406 16.74 -6.62 -9.21
CA GLY A 406 15.57 -7.19 -8.57
C GLY A 406 14.89 -8.27 -9.41
N PHE A 407 13.71 -8.66 -8.94
CA PHE A 407 12.90 -9.75 -9.46
C PHE A 407 11.44 -9.31 -9.60
N GLY A 408 10.69 -9.96 -10.48
CA GLY A 408 9.35 -9.51 -10.81
C GLY A 408 8.50 -10.50 -11.59
N GLY A 409 7.39 -9.99 -12.10
CA GLY A 409 6.50 -10.67 -13.05
C GLY A 409 5.84 -9.68 -14.01
N ALA A 410 4.98 -10.15 -14.91
CA ALA A 410 4.27 -9.35 -15.91
C ALA A 410 2.79 -9.13 -15.54
N MET A 411 2.36 -7.87 -15.61
CA MET A 411 0.96 -7.45 -15.51
C MET A 411 0.33 -7.44 -16.92
N THR A 412 0.10 -8.64 -17.46
CA THR A 412 -0.64 -8.85 -18.71
C THR A 412 -2.14 -8.63 -18.53
N ASP A 413 -2.89 -8.51 -19.63
CA ASP A 413 -4.36 -8.43 -19.54
C ASP A 413 -4.92 -9.69 -18.87
N ALA A 414 -4.41 -10.88 -19.21
CA ALA A 414 -4.80 -12.12 -18.57
C ALA A 414 -4.54 -12.12 -17.06
N ALA A 415 -3.38 -11.65 -16.61
CA ALA A 415 -3.08 -11.53 -15.19
C ALA A 415 -4.04 -10.57 -14.49
N ALA A 416 -4.28 -9.40 -15.10
CA ALA A 416 -5.18 -8.40 -14.56
C ALA A 416 -6.63 -8.91 -14.46
N MET A 417 -7.13 -9.58 -15.50
CA MET A 417 -8.46 -10.21 -15.52
C MET A 417 -8.61 -11.29 -14.45
N ASN A 418 -7.62 -12.16 -14.30
CA ASN A 418 -7.67 -13.22 -13.29
C ASN A 418 -7.65 -12.66 -11.88
N ILE A 419 -6.81 -11.66 -11.60
CA ILE A 419 -6.80 -10.99 -10.30
C ILE A 419 -8.17 -10.35 -10.05
N GLN A 420 -8.71 -9.57 -10.99
CA GLN A 420 -10.01 -8.91 -10.83
C GLN A 420 -11.20 -9.87 -10.70
N SER A 421 -11.06 -11.13 -11.14
CA SER A 421 -12.11 -12.14 -11.00
C SER A 421 -12.31 -12.64 -9.56
N LEU A 422 -11.37 -12.35 -8.65
CA LEU A 422 -11.46 -12.65 -7.22
C LEU A 422 -12.25 -11.55 -6.47
N SER A 423 -12.71 -11.84 -5.25
CA SER A 423 -13.24 -10.82 -4.34
C SER A 423 -12.17 -9.80 -3.94
N SER A 424 -12.57 -8.61 -3.49
CA SER A 424 -11.62 -7.56 -3.09
C SER A 424 -10.61 -8.02 -2.04
N GLY A 425 -11.05 -8.81 -1.05
CA GLY A 425 -10.19 -9.38 -0.03
C GLY A 425 -9.18 -10.39 -0.61
N ALA A 426 -9.61 -11.27 -1.51
CA ALA A 426 -8.73 -12.24 -2.15
C ALA A 426 -7.73 -11.57 -3.12
N GLN A 427 -8.16 -10.51 -3.83
CA GLN A 427 -7.27 -9.66 -4.62
C GLN A 427 -6.18 -9.01 -3.77
N ASP A 428 -6.54 -8.42 -2.63
CA ASP A 428 -5.58 -7.81 -1.71
C ASP A 428 -4.59 -8.84 -1.17
N GLN A 429 -5.06 -10.04 -0.81
CA GLN A 429 -4.19 -11.13 -0.39
C GLN A 429 -3.20 -11.51 -1.50
N LEU A 430 -3.67 -11.73 -2.72
CA LEU A 430 -2.80 -12.07 -3.86
C LEU A 430 -1.73 -11.01 -4.11
N LEU A 431 -2.11 -9.72 -4.19
CA LEU A 431 -1.15 -8.63 -4.40
C LEU A 431 -0.17 -8.50 -3.23
N ARG A 432 -0.61 -8.73 -1.99
CA ARG A 432 0.27 -8.75 -0.81
C ARG A 432 1.32 -9.83 -0.91
N GLN A 433 0.98 -11.01 -1.44
CA GLN A 433 1.93 -12.11 -1.60
C GLN A 433 3.11 -11.73 -2.51
N TYR A 434 2.87 -10.97 -3.57
CA TYR A 434 3.95 -10.50 -4.44
C TYR A 434 4.68 -9.28 -3.89
N PHE A 435 3.97 -8.22 -3.52
CA PHE A 435 4.57 -6.89 -3.42
C PHE A 435 4.81 -6.40 -1.99
N SER A 436 4.13 -6.97 -1.00
CA SER A 436 4.21 -6.48 0.38
C SER A 436 5.43 -7.02 1.16
N PRO A 437 5.84 -6.35 2.25
CA PRO A 437 6.88 -6.85 3.16
C PRO A 437 6.55 -8.18 3.85
N ASP A 438 5.29 -8.61 3.84
CA ASP A 438 4.87 -9.90 4.38
C ASP A 438 4.89 -10.99 3.29
N GLY A 439 4.90 -10.58 2.01
CA GLY A 439 5.10 -11.44 0.85
C GLY A 439 6.56 -11.57 0.43
N ILE A 440 6.78 -11.70 -0.88
CA ILE A 440 8.10 -11.96 -1.49
C ILE A 440 8.78 -10.71 -2.06
N GLU A 441 8.18 -9.54 -1.88
CA GLU A 441 8.75 -8.22 -2.19
C GLU A 441 9.25 -8.05 -3.62
N TYR A 442 8.47 -8.50 -4.61
CA TYR A 442 8.71 -8.19 -6.03
C TYR A 442 8.95 -6.70 -6.24
N ARG A 443 9.98 -6.41 -7.04
CA ARG A 443 10.47 -5.06 -7.32
C ARG A 443 10.21 -4.63 -8.76
N PHE A 444 10.14 -5.57 -9.68
CA PHE A 444 9.92 -5.32 -11.09
C PHE A 444 8.54 -5.75 -11.52
N VAL A 445 7.93 -4.97 -12.41
CA VAL A 445 6.71 -5.39 -13.12
C VAL A 445 6.84 -5.07 -14.60
N ARG A 446 6.76 -6.10 -15.45
CA ARG A 446 6.69 -5.95 -16.91
C ARG A 446 5.27 -5.58 -17.30
N VAL A 447 5.10 -4.55 -18.13
CA VAL A 447 3.79 -4.09 -18.60
C VAL A 447 3.78 -4.16 -20.14
N PRO A 448 2.94 -5.03 -20.73
CA PRO A 448 2.72 -4.99 -22.16
C PRO A 448 2.20 -3.65 -22.64
N MET A 449 2.80 -3.12 -23.70
CA MET A 449 2.27 -1.95 -24.42
C MET A 449 1.19 -2.44 -25.38
N ALA A 450 -0.07 -2.22 -25.01
CA ALA A 450 -1.27 -2.77 -25.63
C ALA A 450 -1.37 -4.30 -25.54
N SER A 451 -1.94 -4.96 -26.55
CA SER A 451 -2.23 -6.39 -26.52
C SER A 451 -1.01 -7.29 -26.75
N CYS A 452 -1.03 -8.46 -26.12
CA CYS A 452 -0.15 -9.60 -26.40
C CYS A 452 -0.96 -10.89 -26.62
N ASP A 453 -0.30 -12.05 -26.69
CA ASP A 453 -0.98 -13.34 -26.75
C ASP A 453 -1.85 -13.61 -25.50
N PHE A 454 -1.39 -13.16 -24.33
CA PHE A 454 -2.14 -13.12 -23.06
C PHE A 454 -3.12 -11.93 -22.95
N SER A 455 -3.75 -11.60 -24.07
CA SER A 455 -4.94 -10.74 -24.17
C SER A 455 -6.12 -11.55 -24.70
N THR A 456 -7.35 -11.03 -24.60
CA THR A 456 -8.56 -11.67 -25.15
C THR A 456 -8.90 -11.19 -26.56
N ARG A 457 -8.27 -10.11 -27.03
CA ARG A 457 -8.44 -9.53 -28.37
C ARG A 457 -7.16 -8.84 -28.83
N LEU A 458 -7.07 -8.61 -30.15
CA LEU A 458 -6.02 -7.81 -30.78
C LEU A 458 -6.36 -6.32 -30.68
N TYR A 459 -5.42 -5.50 -30.21
CA TYR A 459 -5.51 -4.04 -30.24
C TYR A 459 -4.16 -3.35 -30.08
N THR A 460 -4.06 -2.12 -30.57
CA THR A 460 -2.99 -1.16 -30.23
C THR A 460 -3.59 0.12 -29.67
N TYR A 461 -2.76 1.08 -29.26
CA TYR A 461 -3.22 2.40 -28.82
C TYR A 461 -3.52 3.37 -29.96
N ALA A 462 -3.15 3.03 -31.20
CA ALA A 462 -3.27 3.93 -32.35
C ALA A 462 -3.72 3.18 -33.62
N ASP A 463 -4.85 2.48 -33.53
CA ASP A 463 -5.35 1.63 -34.63
C ASP A 463 -5.96 2.43 -35.81
N THR A 464 -6.12 3.76 -35.71
CA THR A 464 -6.60 4.60 -36.82
C THR A 464 -5.56 4.65 -37.95
N PRO A 465 -5.88 4.17 -39.18
CA PRO A 465 -4.90 4.16 -40.27
C PRO A 465 -4.43 5.56 -40.67
N GLY A 466 -3.11 5.72 -40.81
CA GLY A 466 -2.49 6.97 -41.27
C GLY A 466 -2.36 8.05 -40.20
N ASP A 467 -2.60 7.74 -38.93
CA ASP A 467 -2.42 8.66 -37.80
C ASP A 467 -0.94 8.81 -37.41
N TYR A 468 -0.14 9.39 -38.32
CA TYR A 468 1.30 9.59 -38.10
C TYR A 468 1.62 10.56 -36.96
N ASP A 469 0.68 11.45 -36.63
CA ASP A 469 0.78 12.43 -35.54
C ASP A 469 0.29 11.86 -34.19
N LEU A 470 -0.23 10.62 -34.17
CA LEU A 470 -0.77 9.96 -32.97
C LEU A 470 -1.88 10.75 -32.27
N LYS A 471 -2.72 11.47 -33.02
CA LYS A 471 -3.82 12.28 -32.47
C LYS A 471 -4.90 11.43 -31.82
N ASN A 472 -5.09 10.21 -32.31
CA ASN A 472 -6.07 9.26 -31.79
C ASN A 472 -5.40 8.21 -30.88
N PHE A 473 -4.19 8.48 -30.37
CA PHE A 473 -3.57 7.60 -29.39
C PHE A 473 -4.42 7.59 -28.11
N THR A 474 -4.89 6.43 -27.69
CA THR A 474 -5.69 6.28 -26.46
C THR A 474 -5.39 4.95 -25.81
N LEU A 475 -5.19 4.96 -24.48
CA LEU A 475 -5.06 3.74 -23.69
C LEU A 475 -6.36 2.93 -23.77
N ALA A 476 -6.25 1.61 -23.84
CA ALA A 476 -7.42 0.75 -23.91
C ALA A 476 -8.10 0.59 -22.54
N GLU A 477 -9.33 0.10 -22.53
CA GLU A 477 -10.09 -0.22 -21.32
C GLU A 477 -9.30 -1.20 -20.42
N GLU A 478 -8.57 -2.13 -21.02
CA GLU A 478 -7.69 -3.08 -20.32
C GLU A 478 -6.60 -2.38 -19.49
N ASP A 479 -6.09 -1.24 -19.97
CA ASP A 479 -5.14 -0.42 -19.23
C ASP A 479 -5.82 0.37 -18.11
N VAL A 480 -6.85 1.14 -18.46
CA VAL A 480 -7.50 2.12 -17.56
C VAL A 480 -8.28 1.44 -16.44
N HIS A 481 -8.96 0.33 -16.71
CA HIS A 481 -9.81 -0.34 -15.74
C HIS A 481 -9.18 -1.56 -15.08
N MET A 482 -8.09 -2.13 -15.64
CA MET A 482 -7.46 -3.32 -15.07
C MET A 482 -6.00 -3.12 -14.67
N LYS A 483 -5.10 -2.89 -15.63
CA LYS A 483 -3.65 -2.87 -15.36
C LYS A 483 -3.26 -1.70 -14.45
N ILE A 484 -3.68 -0.47 -14.78
CA ILE A 484 -3.31 0.73 -14.02
C ILE A 484 -3.79 0.67 -12.56
N PRO A 485 -5.07 0.36 -12.27
CA PRO A 485 -5.52 0.25 -10.88
C PRO A 485 -4.78 -0.83 -10.08
N LEU A 486 -4.47 -1.98 -10.70
CA LEU A 486 -3.70 -3.04 -10.03
C LEU A 486 -2.24 -2.65 -9.78
N LEU A 487 -1.60 -1.95 -10.72
CA LEU A 487 -0.25 -1.42 -10.55
C LEU A 487 -0.19 -0.37 -9.43
N GLN A 488 -1.16 0.53 -9.33
CA GLN A 488 -1.25 1.50 -8.24
C GLN A 488 -1.43 0.82 -6.88
N ARG A 489 -2.27 -0.22 -6.80
CA ARG A 489 -2.43 -1.04 -5.59
C ARG A 489 -1.15 -1.79 -5.22
N ALA A 490 -0.49 -2.42 -6.19
CA ALA A 490 0.80 -3.08 -6.00
C ALA A 490 1.86 -2.10 -5.47
N GLN A 491 1.91 -0.88 -6.02
CA GLN A 491 2.83 0.17 -5.59
C GLN A 491 2.52 0.66 -4.17
N ALA A 492 1.25 0.77 -3.78
CA ALA A 492 0.85 1.15 -2.43
C ALA A 492 1.17 0.07 -1.38
N LEU A 493 1.18 -1.21 -1.77
CA LEU A 493 1.53 -2.33 -0.88
C LEU A 493 3.05 -2.51 -0.70
N SER A 494 3.85 -2.00 -1.64
CA SER A 494 5.31 -2.15 -1.58
C SER A 494 5.97 -1.13 -0.65
N ALA A 495 6.98 -1.56 0.10
CA ALA A 495 7.75 -0.66 0.98
C ALA A 495 8.64 0.34 0.22
N LYS A 496 8.88 0.11 -1.07
CA LYS A 496 9.68 0.99 -1.95
C LYS A 496 8.98 1.11 -3.31
N PRO A 497 9.21 2.18 -4.09
CA PRO A 497 8.59 2.34 -5.42
C PRO A 497 8.88 1.15 -6.35
N LEU A 498 7.90 0.67 -7.13
CA LEU A 498 8.11 -0.42 -8.09
C LEU A 498 8.88 0.06 -9.33
N ASN A 499 9.72 -0.80 -9.89
CA ASN A 499 10.41 -0.59 -11.16
C ASN A 499 9.57 -1.17 -12.30
N LEU A 500 8.75 -0.34 -12.92
CA LEU A 500 7.95 -0.77 -14.09
C LEU A 500 8.82 -0.75 -15.35
N PHE A 501 8.74 -1.78 -16.19
CA PHE A 501 9.29 -1.72 -17.53
C PHE A 501 8.29 -2.18 -18.57
N ALA A 502 8.34 -1.62 -19.78
CA ALA A 502 7.37 -1.91 -20.82
C ALA A 502 8.00 -2.47 -22.09
N SER A 503 7.22 -3.31 -22.77
CA SER A 503 7.61 -3.98 -24.00
C SER A 503 6.40 -4.02 -24.94
N ALA A 504 6.61 -3.68 -26.21
CA ALA A 504 5.57 -3.77 -27.23
C ALA A 504 5.73 -5.05 -28.05
N TRP A 505 4.62 -5.78 -28.27
CA TRP A 505 4.62 -6.96 -29.13
C TRP A 505 4.45 -6.60 -30.60
N SER A 506 3.67 -5.57 -30.90
CA SER A 506 3.45 -5.15 -32.28
C SER A 506 3.21 -3.65 -32.39
N ALA A 507 3.59 -3.09 -33.54
CA ALA A 507 3.14 -1.77 -33.96
C ALA A 507 1.72 -1.84 -34.52
N PRO A 508 0.98 -0.70 -34.56
CA PRO A 508 -0.27 -0.58 -35.30
C PRO A 508 -0.16 -1.19 -36.70
N ALA A 509 -1.16 -1.97 -37.10
CA ALA A 509 -1.13 -2.75 -38.33
C ALA A 509 -0.80 -1.92 -39.57
N TRP A 510 -1.28 -0.67 -39.63
CA TRP A 510 -1.05 0.24 -40.75
C TRP A 510 0.41 0.72 -40.88
N LEU A 511 1.22 0.64 -39.82
CA LEU A 511 2.67 0.90 -39.85
C LEU A 511 3.49 -0.31 -40.34
N LYS A 512 2.90 -1.51 -40.39
CA LYS A 512 3.61 -2.76 -40.70
C LYS A 512 3.50 -3.15 -42.17
N THR A 513 4.55 -3.74 -42.71
CA THR A 513 4.65 -4.17 -44.12
C THR A 513 3.58 -5.17 -44.53
N ASN A 514 3.12 -6.01 -43.61
CA ASN A 514 2.07 -7.01 -43.83
C ASN A 514 0.65 -6.51 -43.50
N GLY A 515 0.49 -5.31 -42.95
CA GLY A 515 -0.83 -4.77 -42.61
C GLY A 515 -1.57 -5.53 -41.49
N ALA A 516 -0.88 -6.31 -40.66
CA ALA A 516 -1.49 -7.15 -39.61
C ALA A 516 -0.64 -7.16 -38.33
N LEU A 517 -1.25 -7.41 -37.16
CA LEU A 517 -0.52 -7.52 -35.89
C LEU A 517 0.28 -8.83 -35.78
N THR A 518 -0.17 -9.90 -36.44
CA THR A 518 0.46 -11.23 -36.41
C THR A 518 1.24 -11.54 -37.70
N GLY A 519 1.95 -12.66 -37.70
CA GLY A 519 2.74 -13.15 -38.84
C GLY A 519 3.98 -12.31 -39.15
N LYS A 520 4.69 -12.67 -40.24
CA LYS A 520 5.89 -11.96 -40.67
C LYS A 520 5.56 -10.53 -41.10
N GLY A 521 6.18 -9.55 -40.44
CA GLY A 521 5.98 -8.14 -40.73
C GLY A 521 6.91 -7.24 -39.93
N THR A 522 7.59 -6.35 -40.65
CA THR A 522 8.47 -5.30 -40.14
C THR A 522 7.78 -3.92 -40.26
N LEU A 523 8.38 -2.87 -39.71
CA LEU A 523 7.93 -1.50 -39.98
C LEU A 523 8.11 -1.16 -41.47
N LYS A 524 7.14 -0.44 -42.04
CA LYS A 524 7.25 0.15 -43.37
C LYS A 524 8.35 1.21 -43.40
N GLY A 525 8.87 1.47 -44.59
CA GLY A 525 9.91 2.49 -44.80
C GLY A 525 11.28 2.04 -44.29
N LYS A 526 12.02 2.98 -43.70
CA LYS A 526 13.37 2.76 -43.17
C LYS A 526 13.60 3.59 -41.90
N PRO A 527 14.55 3.21 -41.04
CA PRO A 527 14.99 4.03 -39.91
C PRO A 527 15.29 5.48 -40.32
N GLY A 528 14.90 6.45 -39.50
CA GLY A 528 14.90 7.89 -39.80
C GLY A 528 13.69 8.38 -40.63
N GLY A 529 12.91 7.45 -41.19
CA GLY A 529 11.70 7.71 -41.98
C GLY A 529 10.46 8.01 -41.13
N ARG A 530 9.35 8.32 -41.78
CA ARG A 530 8.11 8.76 -41.10
C ARG A 530 7.55 7.68 -40.18
N GLU A 531 7.47 6.44 -40.66
CA GLU A 531 6.88 5.30 -39.95
C GLU A 531 7.68 4.94 -38.69
N HIS A 532 9.02 4.95 -38.80
CA HIS A 532 9.93 4.64 -37.70
C HIS A 532 9.93 5.74 -36.62
N LYS A 533 9.83 7.01 -37.04
CA LYS A 533 9.63 8.15 -36.13
C LYS A 533 8.29 8.09 -35.41
N THR A 534 7.20 7.79 -36.12
CA THR A 534 5.89 7.61 -35.50
C THR A 534 5.92 6.46 -34.48
N TRP A 535 6.63 5.36 -34.77
CA TRP A 535 6.78 4.26 -33.82
C TRP A 535 7.60 4.66 -32.57
N ALA A 536 8.65 5.44 -32.72
CA ALA A 536 9.38 6.02 -31.58
C ALA A 536 8.47 6.96 -30.74
N GLN A 537 7.66 7.79 -31.40
CA GLN A 537 6.70 8.66 -30.71
C GLN A 537 5.59 7.87 -30.01
N TYR A 538 5.22 6.70 -30.50
CA TYR A 538 4.26 5.81 -29.83
C TYR A 538 4.76 5.37 -28.45
N TYR A 539 6.07 5.06 -28.32
CA TYR A 539 6.70 4.75 -27.03
C TYR A 539 6.66 5.93 -26.07
N ILE A 540 6.98 7.13 -26.56
CA ILE A 540 6.95 8.35 -25.75
C ILE A 540 5.51 8.64 -25.31
N ARG A 541 4.54 8.52 -26.21
CA ARG A 541 3.13 8.75 -25.90
C ARG A 541 2.59 7.76 -24.87
N PHE A 542 3.01 6.50 -24.94
CA PHE A 542 2.71 5.51 -23.89
C PHE A 542 3.19 5.97 -22.51
N LEU A 543 4.44 6.45 -22.41
CA LEU A 543 4.99 6.98 -21.16
C LEU A 543 4.21 8.21 -20.67
N GLU A 544 3.86 9.13 -21.58
CA GLU A 544 3.03 10.30 -21.27
C GLU A 544 1.66 9.90 -20.70
N GLU A 545 0.97 8.96 -21.33
CA GLU A 545 -0.36 8.55 -20.92
C GLU A 545 -0.34 7.82 -19.56
N TYR A 546 0.63 6.93 -19.31
CA TYR A 546 0.75 6.28 -17.99
C TYR A 546 1.19 7.26 -16.89
N GLN A 547 2.02 8.25 -17.21
CA GLN A 547 2.43 9.29 -16.26
C GLN A 547 1.23 10.09 -15.73
N LYS A 548 0.15 10.26 -16.52
CA LYS A 548 -1.11 10.89 -16.05
C LYS A 548 -1.77 10.15 -14.89
N TYR A 549 -1.49 8.85 -14.75
CA TYR A 549 -1.96 8.02 -13.65
C TYR A 549 -0.91 7.85 -12.53
N ASN A 550 0.12 8.71 -12.51
CA ASN A 550 1.23 8.67 -11.56
C ASN A 550 2.04 7.37 -11.59
N LEU A 551 2.08 6.68 -12.74
CA LEU A 551 2.93 5.51 -12.96
C LEU A 551 4.11 5.89 -13.85
N SER A 552 5.31 5.79 -13.29
CA SER A 552 6.57 6.05 -14.01
C SER A 552 7.26 4.74 -14.36
N PHE A 553 7.89 4.69 -15.53
CA PHE A 553 8.65 3.52 -15.98
C PHE A 553 10.15 3.68 -15.70
N TRP A 554 10.73 2.64 -15.09
CA TRP A 554 12.16 2.46 -14.92
C TRP A 554 12.85 2.18 -16.27
N GLY A 555 12.17 1.45 -17.17
CA GLY A 555 12.75 1.10 -18.47
C GLY A 555 11.76 0.69 -19.54
N LEU A 556 12.29 0.50 -20.74
CA LEU A 556 11.61 0.00 -21.93
C LEU A 556 12.49 -1.07 -22.59
N THR A 557 11.88 -2.03 -23.29
CA THR A 557 12.60 -2.84 -24.27
C THR A 557 12.36 -2.30 -25.67
N SER A 558 13.28 -2.56 -26.60
CA SER A 558 13.12 -2.18 -28.02
C SER A 558 11.97 -2.89 -28.74
N GLY A 559 11.29 -3.82 -28.08
CA GLY A 559 10.22 -4.64 -28.64
C GLY A 559 10.37 -6.09 -28.21
N ASN A 560 9.26 -6.76 -27.92
CA ASN A 560 9.22 -8.16 -27.51
C ASN A 560 9.55 -9.09 -28.68
N GLU A 561 10.49 -10.02 -28.48
CA GLU A 561 10.88 -11.08 -29.42
C GLU A 561 10.97 -10.61 -30.87
N PRO A 562 11.87 -9.66 -31.21
CA PRO A 562 12.01 -9.12 -32.56
C PRO A 562 12.22 -10.19 -33.63
N THR A 563 12.74 -11.38 -33.30
CA THR A 563 12.90 -12.48 -34.27
C THR A 563 11.58 -13.13 -34.65
N ALA A 564 10.56 -13.08 -33.78
CA ALA A 564 9.24 -13.64 -34.04
C ALA A 564 8.58 -13.01 -35.27
N GLY A 565 8.73 -11.70 -35.43
CA GLY A 565 8.15 -10.96 -36.56
C GLY A 565 8.84 -11.22 -37.91
N GLU A 566 9.91 -12.02 -37.94
CA GLU A 566 10.53 -12.53 -39.17
C GLU A 566 9.99 -13.90 -39.60
N MET A 567 9.16 -14.55 -38.77
CA MET A 567 8.59 -15.87 -39.01
C MET A 567 7.24 -15.78 -39.72
N THR A 568 7.12 -16.41 -40.90
CA THR A 568 5.94 -16.28 -41.79
C THR A 568 4.62 -16.58 -41.10
N ASN A 569 4.55 -17.65 -40.32
CA ASN A 569 3.32 -18.14 -39.68
C ASN A 569 3.32 -17.94 -38.16
N TYR A 570 3.95 -16.88 -37.66
CA TYR A 570 3.88 -16.56 -36.23
C TYR A 570 2.44 -16.24 -35.83
N SER A 571 1.94 -16.92 -34.80
CA SER A 571 0.50 -17.04 -34.53
C SER A 571 -0.11 -15.86 -33.79
N PHE A 572 0.70 -15.02 -33.14
CA PHE A 572 0.24 -13.88 -32.34
C PHE A 572 1.02 -12.59 -32.63
N GLN A 573 0.77 -11.53 -31.85
CA GLN A 573 1.33 -10.20 -32.06
C GLN A 573 2.86 -10.25 -32.13
N ALA A 574 3.44 -9.73 -33.21
CA ALA A 574 4.89 -9.68 -33.39
C ALA A 574 5.30 -8.46 -34.23
N LEU A 575 6.54 -7.99 -34.11
CA LEU A 575 7.13 -6.96 -34.97
C LEU A 575 8.58 -7.32 -35.27
N GLY A 576 8.87 -7.53 -36.56
CA GLY A 576 10.17 -8.01 -37.00
C GLY A 576 11.24 -6.92 -36.92
N PHE A 577 12.36 -7.25 -36.30
CA PHE A 577 13.62 -6.51 -36.44
C PHE A 577 14.78 -7.50 -36.59
N THR A 578 15.66 -7.22 -37.53
CA THR A 578 17.05 -7.73 -37.53
C THR A 578 17.88 -6.92 -36.53
N PRO A 579 19.04 -7.41 -36.05
CA PRO A 579 19.89 -6.61 -35.16
C PRO A 579 20.34 -5.28 -35.80
N GLU A 580 20.55 -5.22 -37.12
CA GLU A 580 20.92 -3.99 -37.83
C GLU A 580 19.77 -2.99 -37.88
N THR A 581 18.55 -3.46 -38.15
CA THR A 581 17.38 -2.58 -38.20
C THR A 581 16.99 -2.10 -36.80
N GLN A 582 17.14 -2.93 -35.76
CA GLN A 582 17.00 -2.52 -34.36
C GLN A 582 18.06 -1.46 -34.00
N ARG A 583 19.33 -1.66 -34.36
CA ARG A 583 20.41 -0.68 -34.17
C ARG A 583 20.07 0.65 -34.82
N ASP A 584 19.71 0.64 -36.09
CA ASP A 584 19.46 1.85 -36.87
C ASP A 584 18.23 2.60 -36.34
N TRP A 585 17.16 1.89 -35.96
CA TRP A 585 15.98 2.50 -35.36
C TRP A 585 16.27 3.13 -34.00
N ILE A 586 17.09 2.49 -33.16
CA ILE A 586 17.54 3.07 -31.89
C ILE A 586 18.38 4.32 -32.13
N ALA A 587 19.35 4.27 -33.06
CA ALA A 587 20.26 5.37 -33.35
C ALA A 587 19.55 6.60 -33.93
N LEU A 588 18.58 6.40 -34.83
CA LEU A 588 17.98 7.48 -35.62
C LEU A 588 16.64 7.97 -35.09
N ASP A 589 15.90 7.15 -34.35
CA ASP A 589 14.50 7.44 -33.98
C ASP A 589 14.25 7.30 -32.47
N LEU A 590 14.28 6.06 -31.92
CA LEU A 590 13.87 5.82 -30.53
C LEU A 590 14.78 6.49 -29.51
N GLY A 591 16.10 6.34 -29.66
CA GLY A 591 17.08 6.92 -28.75
C GLY A 591 17.01 8.46 -28.69
N PRO A 592 17.12 9.16 -29.84
CA PRO A 592 16.95 10.62 -29.89
C PRO A 592 15.57 11.08 -29.42
N GLY A 593 14.50 10.36 -29.76
CA GLY A 593 13.14 10.66 -29.33
C GLY A 593 13.00 10.60 -27.80
N LEU A 594 13.46 9.52 -27.18
CA LEU A 594 13.39 9.33 -25.74
C LEU A 594 14.25 10.38 -25.00
N HIS A 595 15.46 10.66 -25.50
CA HIS A 595 16.38 11.62 -24.88
C HIS A 595 15.89 13.08 -24.98
N SER A 596 15.17 13.44 -26.04
CA SER A 596 14.59 14.77 -26.21
C SER A 596 13.25 14.97 -25.47
N SER A 597 12.62 13.87 -25.01
CA SER A 597 11.40 13.91 -24.20
C SER A 597 11.69 14.18 -22.71
N SER A 598 10.62 14.35 -21.93
CA SER A 598 10.70 14.40 -20.46
C SER A 598 11.12 13.08 -19.80
N PHE A 599 11.26 12.00 -20.58
CA PHE A 599 11.56 10.65 -20.10
C PHE A 599 13.01 10.20 -20.39
N SER A 600 13.94 11.15 -20.53
CA SER A 600 15.35 10.89 -20.88
C SER A 600 16.12 9.98 -19.91
N GLN A 601 15.58 9.76 -18.70
CA GLN A 601 16.15 8.86 -17.68
C GLN A 601 15.66 7.40 -17.81
N THR A 602 14.69 7.14 -18.68
CA THR A 602 14.13 5.79 -18.87
C THR A 602 15.17 4.89 -19.52
N ARG A 603 15.44 3.73 -18.91
CA ARG A 603 16.47 2.81 -19.41
C ARG A 603 15.97 2.04 -20.62
N LEU A 604 16.77 1.96 -21.67
CA LEU A 604 16.45 1.17 -22.85
C LEU A 604 17.22 -0.16 -22.86
N MET A 605 16.48 -1.26 -22.99
CA MET A 605 17.00 -2.62 -23.14
C MET A 605 16.83 -3.09 -24.59
N ILE A 606 17.88 -3.67 -25.16
CA ILE A 606 17.84 -4.28 -26.50
C ILE A 606 17.56 -5.78 -26.43
N LEU A 607 17.43 -6.42 -27.59
CA LEU A 607 17.11 -7.84 -27.76
C LEU A 607 15.69 -8.20 -27.29
N ASP A 608 15.48 -8.44 -25.99
CA ASP A 608 14.20 -8.91 -25.40
C ASP A 608 13.68 -10.17 -26.11
N ASP A 609 14.58 -11.14 -26.27
CA ASP A 609 14.38 -12.41 -26.99
C ASP A 609 15.36 -13.47 -26.42
N ASN A 610 15.31 -14.69 -26.92
CA ASN A 610 16.10 -15.82 -26.46
C ASN A 610 17.61 -15.56 -26.44
N ARG A 611 18.27 -15.96 -25.34
CA ARG A 611 19.71 -15.73 -25.14
C ARG A 611 20.62 -16.35 -26.20
N ILE A 612 20.13 -17.30 -27.01
CA ILE A 612 20.90 -17.93 -28.09
C ILE A 612 21.35 -16.94 -29.17
N LEU A 613 20.69 -15.78 -29.25
CA LEU A 613 21.00 -14.70 -30.17
C LEU A 613 22.22 -13.88 -29.71
N LEU A 614 22.68 -14.12 -28.47
CA LEU A 614 23.87 -13.54 -27.89
C LEU A 614 25.11 -14.41 -28.16
N PRO A 615 26.29 -13.80 -28.35
CA PRO A 615 26.59 -12.36 -28.26
C PRO A 615 26.36 -11.60 -29.58
N HIS A 616 25.88 -12.25 -30.65
CA HIS A 616 25.83 -11.64 -31.98
C HIS A 616 24.95 -10.38 -32.03
N TRP A 617 23.74 -10.44 -31.46
CA TRP A 617 22.81 -9.30 -31.45
C TRP A 617 23.40 -8.09 -30.73
N ALA A 618 24.01 -8.33 -29.55
CA ALA A 618 24.70 -7.30 -28.79
C ALA A 618 25.87 -6.71 -29.58
N LYS A 619 26.65 -7.53 -30.30
CA LYS A 619 27.76 -7.05 -31.14
C LYS A 619 27.29 -6.07 -32.21
N VAL A 620 26.24 -6.44 -32.96
CA VAL A 620 25.75 -5.59 -34.06
C VAL A 620 25.23 -4.25 -33.54
N VAL A 621 24.49 -4.24 -32.44
CA VAL A 621 23.87 -3.02 -31.90
C VAL A 621 24.88 -2.15 -31.13
N LEU A 622 25.68 -2.75 -30.24
CA LEU A 622 26.54 -2.01 -29.30
C LEU A 622 27.89 -1.59 -29.90
N SER A 623 28.32 -2.19 -31.02
CA SER A 623 29.51 -1.71 -31.73
C SER A 623 29.27 -0.40 -32.49
N ASP A 624 28.02 0.03 -32.67
CA ASP A 624 27.69 1.35 -33.23
C ASP A 624 27.42 2.37 -32.12
N ILE A 625 28.32 3.33 -31.99
CA ILE A 625 28.26 4.38 -30.96
C ILE A 625 27.03 5.30 -31.07
N GLN A 626 26.35 5.37 -32.23
CA GLN A 626 25.12 6.14 -32.38
C GLN A 626 23.94 5.44 -31.71
N ALA A 627 23.91 4.10 -31.73
CA ALA A 627 22.91 3.31 -31.00
C ALA A 627 23.32 3.10 -29.53
N ALA A 628 24.58 2.68 -29.31
CA ALA A 628 25.08 2.22 -28.02
C ALA A 628 24.99 3.26 -26.89
N ARG A 629 25.00 4.56 -27.21
CA ARG A 629 24.85 5.65 -26.24
C ARG A 629 23.46 5.74 -25.60
N TYR A 630 22.44 5.16 -26.23
CA TYR A 630 21.06 5.16 -25.74
C TYR A 630 20.70 3.84 -25.05
N VAL A 631 21.48 2.79 -25.27
CA VAL A 631 21.25 1.47 -24.68
C VAL A 631 21.83 1.43 -23.26
N HIS A 632 21.10 0.80 -22.35
CA HIS A 632 21.53 0.65 -20.95
C HIS A 632 21.75 -0.82 -20.57
N GLY A 633 21.06 -1.74 -21.24
CA GLY A 633 21.16 -3.17 -20.96
C GLY A 633 20.62 -4.03 -22.10
N ILE A 634 20.66 -5.34 -21.87
CA ILE A 634 20.26 -6.38 -22.82
C ILE A 634 19.24 -7.26 -22.10
N GLY A 635 18.00 -7.24 -22.60
CA GLY A 635 16.94 -8.12 -22.15
C GLY A 635 17.03 -9.47 -22.85
N PHE A 636 16.79 -10.58 -22.15
CA PHE A 636 16.75 -11.90 -22.77
C PHE A 636 15.70 -12.82 -22.15
N HIS A 637 15.28 -13.82 -22.92
CA HIS A 637 14.26 -14.83 -22.57
C HIS A 637 14.89 -16.23 -22.43
N TRP A 638 14.18 -17.12 -21.72
CA TRP A 638 14.70 -18.44 -21.30
C TRP A 638 14.36 -19.64 -22.21
N TYR A 639 13.45 -19.48 -23.19
CA TYR A 639 12.77 -20.61 -23.84
C TYR A 639 13.70 -21.53 -24.64
N LEU A 640 14.82 -21.01 -25.15
CA LEU A 640 15.80 -21.79 -25.92
C LEU A 640 17.10 -22.07 -25.15
N ASN A 641 17.08 -21.99 -23.81
CA ASN A 641 18.26 -22.15 -22.95
C ASN A 641 18.96 -23.53 -23.11
N LYS A 642 18.22 -24.56 -23.53
CA LYS A 642 18.77 -25.91 -23.79
C LYS A 642 19.64 -26.00 -25.05
N ILE A 643 19.54 -25.04 -25.97
CA ILE A 643 20.29 -25.04 -27.23
C ILE A 643 21.73 -24.57 -27.03
N ALA A 644 21.93 -23.57 -26.18
CA ALA A 644 23.25 -23.00 -25.92
C ALA A 644 23.46 -22.72 -24.41
N PRO A 645 24.63 -23.11 -23.85
CA PRO A 645 24.93 -22.83 -22.46
C PRO A 645 25.10 -21.33 -22.19
N ALA A 646 24.88 -20.94 -20.93
CA ALA A 646 25.00 -19.55 -20.47
C ALA A 646 26.40 -18.95 -20.69
N ASP A 647 27.45 -19.77 -20.65
CA ASP A 647 28.83 -19.29 -20.73
C ASP A 647 29.14 -18.65 -22.10
N ILE A 648 28.76 -19.33 -23.19
CA ILE A 648 29.01 -18.85 -24.56
C ILE A 648 28.02 -17.76 -25.01
N THR A 649 26.97 -17.51 -24.24
CA THR A 649 25.92 -16.53 -24.53
C THR A 649 26.03 -15.33 -23.57
N LEU A 650 25.61 -15.49 -22.32
CA LEU A 650 25.58 -14.43 -21.30
C LEU A 650 26.99 -14.00 -20.86
N THR A 651 27.84 -14.93 -20.43
CA THR A 651 29.21 -14.60 -19.98
C THR A 651 30.06 -14.02 -21.10
N ALA A 652 30.01 -14.61 -22.30
CA ALA A 652 30.66 -14.07 -23.48
C ALA A 652 30.18 -12.64 -23.81
N THR A 653 28.88 -12.35 -23.67
CA THR A 653 28.33 -11.00 -23.90
C THR A 653 28.81 -10.02 -22.84
N HIS A 654 28.78 -10.40 -21.57
CA HIS A 654 29.27 -9.55 -20.49
C HIS A 654 30.76 -9.21 -20.65
N HIS A 655 31.59 -10.18 -21.02
CA HIS A 655 33.02 -9.91 -21.26
C HIS A 655 33.27 -8.96 -22.44
N LEU A 656 32.41 -8.96 -23.45
CA LEU A 656 32.51 -8.03 -24.58
C LEU A 656 31.98 -6.63 -24.24
N TYR A 657 30.91 -6.56 -23.43
CA TYR A 657 30.17 -5.33 -23.14
C TYR A 657 29.85 -5.19 -21.63
N PRO A 658 30.86 -5.10 -20.74
CA PRO A 658 30.65 -5.17 -19.29
C PRO A 658 29.88 -3.98 -18.70
N GLU A 659 29.85 -2.85 -19.41
CA GLU A 659 29.13 -1.62 -19.02
C GLU A 659 27.60 -1.74 -19.17
N TYR A 660 27.12 -2.74 -19.93
CA TYR A 660 25.71 -2.95 -20.22
C TYR A 660 25.18 -4.13 -19.39
N PHE A 661 24.14 -3.89 -18.59
CA PHE A 661 23.62 -4.94 -17.72
C PHE A 661 22.85 -6.00 -18.52
N LEU A 662 22.94 -7.26 -18.09
CA LEU A 662 22.08 -8.34 -18.57
C LEU A 662 20.87 -8.48 -17.64
N PHE A 663 19.68 -8.70 -18.20
CA PHE A 663 18.44 -8.81 -17.43
C PHE A 663 17.49 -9.83 -18.05
N GLY A 664 17.05 -10.82 -17.26
CA GLY A 664 16.01 -11.77 -17.68
C GLY A 664 14.66 -11.06 -17.68
N THR A 665 14.15 -10.71 -18.86
CA THR A 665 12.92 -9.91 -19.01
C THR A 665 11.67 -10.78 -19.05
N GLU A 666 11.81 -12.07 -19.34
CA GLU A 666 10.68 -13.00 -19.45
C GLU A 666 11.13 -14.46 -19.31
N ALA A 667 10.34 -15.21 -18.54
CA ALA A 667 10.40 -16.66 -18.46
C ALA A 667 9.04 -17.21 -17.96
N CYS A 668 8.61 -18.34 -18.51
CA CYS A 668 7.45 -19.07 -18.00
C CYS A 668 7.62 -20.57 -18.19
N ALA A 669 7.14 -21.39 -17.25
CA ALA A 669 6.98 -22.83 -17.47
C ALA A 669 5.68 -23.14 -18.25
N GLY A 670 5.56 -24.37 -18.74
CA GLY A 670 4.34 -24.81 -19.43
C GLY A 670 4.17 -24.31 -20.86
N TRP A 671 5.21 -23.77 -21.47
CA TRP A 671 5.23 -23.32 -22.88
C TRP A 671 5.54 -24.47 -23.86
N ASP A 672 6.33 -25.45 -23.41
CA ASP A 672 6.77 -26.59 -24.22
C ASP A 672 5.55 -27.40 -24.70
N PRO A 673 5.46 -27.78 -25.98
CA PRO A 673 4.33 -28.54 -26.51
C PRO A 673 4.05 -29.87 -25.79
N LEU A 674 5.06 -30.53 -25.22
CA LEU A 674 4.93 -31.80 -24.50
C LEU A 674 4.52 -31.63 -23.03
N ASP A 675 4.69 -30.44 -22.47
CA ASP A 675 4.37 -30.09 -21.08
C ASP A 675 3.51 -28.81 -21.03
N ARG A 676 2.57 -28.65 -21.95
CA ARG A 676 1.85 -27.38 -22.13
C ARG A 676 0.83 -27.11 -21.01
N GLY A 677 0.73 -25.85 -20.58
CA GLY A 677 -0.30 -25.37 -19.64
C GLY A 677 0.03 -25.63 -18.17
N VAL A 678 -0.97 -25.46 -17.31
CA VAL A 678 -0.84 -25.48 -15.84
C VAL A 678 -0.63 -26.90 -15.30
N ARG A 679 0.31 -27.06 -14.35
CA ARG A 679 0.48 -28.27 -13.54
C ARG A 679 0.55 -27.91 -12.07
N LEU A 680 -0.58 -28.00 -11.38
CA LEU A 680 -0.70 -27.61 -9.97
C LEU A 680 0.21 -28.46 -9.05
N GLY A 681 1.19 -27.84 -8.42
CA GLY A 681 2.11 -28.51 -7.49
C GLY A 681 3.34 -29.15 -8.16
N SER A 682 3.67 -28.78 -9.40
CA SER A 682 4.85 -29.31 -10.09
C SER A 682 6.15 -28.84 -9.43
N TRP A 683 6.88 -29.76 -8.80
CA TRP A 683 8.19 -29.47 -8.22
C TRP A 683 9.29 -29.36 -9.28
N ASP A 684 9.20 -30.14 -10.35
CA ASP A 684 10.19 -30.11 -11.43
C ASP A 684 10.27 -28.70 -12.06
N ARG A 685 9.11 -28.04 -12.25
CA ARG A 685 9.06 -26.64 -12.71
C ARG A 685 9.67 -25.66 -11.70
N ALA A 686 9.56 -25.97 -10.40
CA ALA A 686 10.17 -25.17 -9.34
C ALA A 686 11.70 -25.28 -9.38
N GLU A 687 12.23 -26.48 -9.63
CA GLU A 687 13.66 -26.73 -9.82
C GLU A 687 14.17 -26.07 -11.09
N ASP A 688 13.41 -26.09 -12.19
CA ASP A 688 13.76 -25.40 -13.44
C ASP A 688 13.90 -23.88 -13.22
N TYR A 689 12.95 -23.26 -12.51
CA TYR A 689 13.04 -21.83 -12.15
C TYR A 689 14.28 -21.55 -11.30
N ALA A 690 14.50 -22.32 -10.24
CA ALA A 690 15.64 -22.09 -9.35
C ALA A 690 16.99 -22.32 -10.06
N HIS A 691 17.07 -23.36 -10.89
CA HIS A 691 18.25 -23.69 -11.68
C HIS A 691 18.58 -22.56 -12.65
N ASP A 692 17.58 -22.08 -13.40
CA ASP A 692 17.77 -21.02 -14.38
C ASP A 692 18.20 -19.71 -13.72
N ILE A 693 17.54 -19.30 -12.63
CA ILE A 693 17.91 -18.10 -11.89
C ILE A 693 19.35 -18.21 -11.33
N ILE A 694 19.74 -19.35 -10.75
CA ILE A 694 21.12 -19.54 -10.26
C ILE A 694 22.12 -19.49 -11.43
N GLN A 695 21.81 -20.15 -12.55
CA GLN A 695 22.64 -20.14 -13.74
C GLN A 695 22.83 -18.70 -14.25
N ASP A 696 21.75 -17.95 -14.44
CA ASP A 696 21.77 -16.59 -14.94
C ASP A 696 22.54 -15.65 -14.00
N LEU A 697 22.25 -15.69 -12.70
CA LEU A 697 22.94 -14.85 -11.73
C LEU A 697 24.43 -15.23 -11.58
N ASN A 698 24.81 -16.48 -11.84
CA ASN A 698 26.22 -16.88 -11.91
C ASN A 698 26.91 -16.44 -13.22
N ASN A 699 26.14 -16.03 -14.23
CA ASN A 699 26.60 -15.52 -15.53
C ASN A 699 26.26 -14.02 -15.71
N TYR A 700 26.50 -13.22 -14.67
CA TYR A 700 26.45 -11.75 -14.68
C TYR A 700 25.07 -11.10 -14.87
N VAL A 701 23.98 -11.87 -14.82
CA VAL A 701 22.62 -11.34 -14.93
C VAL A 701 22.25 -10.57 -13.66
N THR A 702 21.59 -9.42 -13.83
CA THR A 702 21.30 -8.47 -12.74
C THR A 702 19.88 -8.58 -12.19
N GLY A 703 18.98 -9.29 -12.86
CA GLY A 703 17.61 -9.50 -12.41
C GLY A 703 16.85 -10.44 -13.33
N TRP A 704 15.69 -10.90 -12.89
CA TRP A 704 14.92 -11.96 -13.55
C TRP A 704 13.42 -11.75 -13.34
N THR A 705 12.64 -11.90 -14.40
CA THR A 705 11.20 -11.58 -14.42
C THR A 705 10.40 -12.78 -14.91
N ASP A 706 9.50 -13.27 -14.06
CA ASP A 706 8.48 -14.26 -14.43
C ASP A 706 7.52 -13.66 -15.46
N TRP A 707 6.76 -14.51 -16.15
CA TRP A 707 5.77 -14.06 -17.09
C TRP A 707 4.47 -13.62 -16.41
N ASN A 708 3.33 -14.19 -16.75
CA ASN A 708 2.05 -13.78 -16.16
C ASN A 708 2.07 -13.89 -14.63
N LEU A 709 1.81 -12.79 -13.91
CA LEU A 709 1.71 -12.79 -12.44
C LEU A 709 0.63 -13.74 -11.91
N ALA A 710 -0.45 -13.94 -12.67
CA ALA A 710 -1.50 -14.89 -12.35
C ALA A 710 -2.17 -15.41 -13.63
N LEU A 711 -2.56 -16.69 -13.65
CA LEU A 711 -3.39 -17.29 -14.69
C LEU A 711 -4.53 -18.09 -14.07
N ASN A 712 -5.54 -18.47 -14.86
CA ASN A 712 -6.55 -19.43 -14.40
C ASN A 712 -6.04 -20.87 -14.49
N GLN A 713 -6.86 -21.84 -14.06
CA GLN A 713 -6.51 -23.28 -14.09
C GLN A 713 -6.26 -23.83 -15.51
N ASP A 714 -6.73 -23.16 -16.56
CA ASP A 714 -6.46 -23.54 -17.95
C ASP A 714 -5.15 -22.92 -18.50
N GLY A 715 -4.51 -22.02 -17.75
CA GLY A 715 -3.30 -21.30 -18.17
C GLY A 715 -3.58 -20.08 -19.05
N GLY A 716 -4.76 -19.47 -18.94
CA GLY A 716 -5.20 -18.32 -19.71
C GLY A 716 -5.85 -17.21 -18.86
N PRO A 717 -6.65 -16.31 -19.47
CA PRO A 717 -7.06 -16.32 -20.89
C PRO A 717 -5.91 -16.02 -21.86
N ASN A 718 -5.98 -16.56 -23.07
CA ASN A 718 -5.02 -16.31 -24.15
C ASN A 718 -5.76 -16.50 -25.49
N TRP A 719 -5.79 -15.46 -26.34
CA TRP A 719 -6.66 -15.46 -27.54
C TRP A 719 -6.24 -16.48 -28.61
N VAL A 720 -4.97 -16.91 -28.62
CA VAL A 720 -4.44 -17.94 -29.53
C VAL A 720 -4.30 -19.32 -28.88
N LYS A 721 -4.78 -19.48 -27.64
CA LYS A 721 -4.65 -20.73 -26.85
C LYS A 721 -3.19 -21.17 -26.65
N ASN A 722 -2.27 -20.21 -26.56
CA ASN A 722 -0.89 -20.45 -26.17
C ASN A 722 -0.74 -20.52 -24.65
N PHE A 723 -1.48 -21.44 -24.02
CA PHE A 723 -1.55 -21.54 -22.56
C PHE A 723 -0.22 -21.97 -21.95
N VAL A 724 0.12 -21.38 -20.81
CA VAL A 724 1.34 -21.65 -20.03
C VAL A 724 1.00 -21.75 -18.54
N ASP A 725 1.99 -22.03 -17.70
CA ASP A 725 1.84 -21.99 -16.24
C ASP A 725 2.16 -20.58 -15.69
N SER A 726 1.81 -20.35 -14.43
CA SER A 726 2.14 -19.13 -13.69
C SER A 726 2.55 -19.47 -12.26
N THR A 727 3.23 -18.56 -11.58
CA THR A 727 3.55 -18.70 -10.15
C THR A 727 2.31 -18.66 -9.25
N ILE A 728 1.20 -18.05 -9.68
CA ILE A 728 -0.10 -18.12 -9.02
C ILE A 728 -1.21 -18.53 -9.99
N ILE A 729 -2.04 -19.49 -9.58
CA ILE A 729 -3.20 -19.96 -10.33
C ILE A 729 -4.50 -19.59 -9.62
N VAL A 730 -5.41 -18.91 -10.30
CA VAL A 730 -6.69 -18.44 -9.77
C VAL A 730 -7.81 -19.44 -10.06
N ASP A 731 -8.60 -19.76 -9.04
CA ASP A 731 -9.87 -20.48 -9.14
C ASP A 731 -11.00 -19.57 -8.65
N SER A 732 -11.49 -18.72 -9.55
CA SER A 732 -12.52 -17.72 -9.26
C SER A 732 -13.85 -18.34 -8.84
N SER A 733 -14.13 -19.59 -9.23
CA SER A 733 -15.36 -20.28 -8.83
C SER A 733 -15.45 -20.54 -7.33
N LYS A 734 -14.30 -20.57 -6.65
CA LYS A 734 -14.17 -20.78 -5.20
C LYS A 734 -13.66 -19.55 -4.46
N ASP A 735 -13.38 -18.45 -5.17
CA ASP A 735 -12.71 -17.26 -4.63
C ASP A 735 -11.37 -17.58 -3.92
N ILE A 736 -10.59 -18.47 -4.56
CA ILE A 736 -9.27 -18.88 -4.05
C ILE A 736 -8.20 -18.77 -5.13
N PHE A 737 -6.95 -18.74 -4.70
CA PHE A 737 -5.80 -18.88 -5.57
C PHE A 737 -4.77 -19.86 -4.97
N TYR A 738 -4.00 -20.47 -5.84
CA TYR A 738 -2.98 -21.45 -5.52
C TYR A 738 -1.61 -20.85 -5.78
N LYS A 739 -0.77 -20.78 -4.74
CA LYS A 739 0.65 -20.49 -4.89
C LYS A 739 1.38 -21.75 -5.30
N GLN A 740 1.95 -21.73 -6.51
CA GLN A 740 2.66 -22.86 -7.09
C GLN A 740 4.05 -23.02 -6.44
N PRO A 741 4.67 -24.21 -6.48
CA PRO A 741 6.07 -24.36 -6.08
C PRO A 741 7.03 -23.33 -6.70
N THR A 742 6.79 -22.93 -7.95
CA THR A 742 7.53 -21.86 -8.66
C THR A 742 7.46 -20.50 -7.95
N PHE A 743 6.35 -20.16 -7.27
CA PHE A 743 6.26 -18.96 -6.43
C PHE A 743 7.32 -18.98 -5.32
N TYR A 744 7.50 -20.14 -4.68
CA TYR A 744 8.47 -20.30 -3.61
C TYR A 744 9.90 -20.33 -4.15
N SER A 745 10.14 -20.92 -5.33
CA SER A 745 11.42 -20.77 -6.03
C SER A 745 11.77 -19.30 -6.25
N MET A 746 10.85 -18.50 -6.78
CA MET A 746 11.04 -17.05 -6.92
C MET A 746 11.26 -16.34 -5.58
N ALA A 747 10.58 -16.77 -4.52
CA ALA A 747 10.71 -16.20 -3.18
C ALA A 747 12.11 -16.36 -2.60
N HIS A 748 12.79 -17.49 -2.85
CA HIS A 748 14.17 -17.72 -2.38
C HIS A 748 15.18 -16.70 -2.90
N PHE A 749 14.86 -16.01 -4.01
CA PHE A 749 15.66 -14.92 -4.57
C PHE A 749 15.05 -13.55 -4.23
N SER A 750 13.82 -13.28 -4.66
CA SER A 750 13.16 -11.97 -4.54
C SER A 750 13.10 -11.44 -3.11
N LYS A 751 12.70 -12.29 -2.15
CA LYS A 751 12.60 -11.91 -0.73
C LYS A 751 13.96 -11.65 -0.10
N PHE A 752 14.99 -12.37 -0.57
CA PHE A 752 16.29 -12.42 0.08
C PHE A 752 17.39 -11.62 -0.63
N LEU A 753 17.18 -11.16 -1.87
CA LEU A 753 18.14 -10.39 -2.63
C LEU A 753 17.53 -9.03 -2.96
N TRP A 754 17.87 -8.06 -2.13
CA TRP A 754 17.45 -6.68 -2.35
C TRP A 754 18.22 -6.04 -3.50
N GLU A 755 17.68 -4.95 -4.03
CA GLU A 755 18.40 -4.05 -4.92
C GLU A 755 19.75 -3.67 -4.30
N GLU A 756 20.80 -3.65 -5.13
CA GLU A 756 22.21 -3.46 -4.79
C GLU A 756 22.88 -4.63 -4.04
N SER A 757 22.22 -5.78 -3.85
CA SER A 757 22.90 -6.99 -3.35
C SER A 757 24.03 -7.38 -4.31
N GLN A 758 25.24 -7.52 -3.79
CA GLN A 758 26.45 -7.74 -4.57
C GLN A 758 26.74 -9.24 -4.66
N ARG A 759 26.74 -9.81 -5.87
CA ARG A 759 27.18 -11.20 -6.09
C ARG A 759 28.67 -11.33 -5.77
N VAL A 760 29.04 -12.38 -5.04
CA VAL A 760 30.43 -12.67 -4.63
C VAL A 760 30.86 -14.09 -5.00
N GLY A 761 32.16 -14.33 -5.01
CA GLY A 761 32.73 -15.63 -5.36
C GLY A 761 32.40 -16.72 -4.33
N VAL A 762 32.24 -17.95 -4.82
CA VAL A 762 32.05 -19.16 -4.01
C VAL A 762 33.01 -20.24 -4.53
N SER A 763 33.67 -20.96 -3.63
CA SER A 763 34.49 -22.12 -3.97
C SER A 763 34.13 -23.34 -3.10
N PHE A 764 34.46 -24.53 -3.59
CA PHE A 764 34.11 -25.80 -2.98
C PHE A 764 35.37 -26.61 -2.68
N SER A 765 35.40 -27.35 -1.56
CA SER A 765 36.51 -28.25 -1.23
C SER A 765 36.60 -29.48 -2.14
N GLN A 766 35.48 -29.87 -2.75
CA GLN A 766 35.35 -31.01 -3.64
C GLN A 766 34.24 -30.77 -4.66
N HIS A 767 34.16 -31.62 -5.68
CA HIS A 767 33.07 -31.58 -6.66
C HIS A 767 31.71 -31.83 -5.97
N THR A 768 30.67 -31.11 -6.38
CA THR A 768 29.32 -31.23 -5.82
C THR A 768 28.26 -31.08 -6.92
N SER A 769 27.12 -31.72 -6.73
CA SER A 769 25.90 -31.53 -7.53
C SER A 769 25.08 -30.32 -7.08
N LEU A 770 25.42 -29.73 -5.93
CA LEU A 770 24.74 -28.54 -5.41
C LEU A 770 25.01 -27.33 -6.30
N GLU A 771 23.95 -26.61 -6.62
CA GLU A 771 24.05 -25.34 -7.33
C GLU A 771 23.94 -24.20 -6.33
N VAL A 772 24.92 -23.29 -6.35
CA VAL A 772 25.08 -22.31 -5.29
C VAL A 772 25.36 -20.92 -5.87
N SER A 773 24.78 -19.91 -5.24
CA SER A 773 25.16 -18.51 -5.46
C SER A 773 25.16 -17.72 -4.14
N ALA A 774 26.13 -16.82 -3.99
CA ALA A 774 26.34 -16.06 -2.76
C ALA A 774 26.34 -14.55 -3.01
N TYR A 775 25.82 -13.81 -2.03
CA TYR A 775 25.65 -12.37 -2.12
C TYR A 775 25.96 -11.70 -0.80
N ILE A 776 26.42 -10.46 -0.88
CA ILE A 776 26.52 -9.53 0.25
C ILE A 776 25.49 -8.42 0.03
N ARG A 777 24.56 -8.28 0.97
CA ARG A 777 23.55 -7.21 0.94
C ARG A 777 24.16 -5.87 1.36
N SER A 778 23.42 -4.81 1.08
CA SER A 778 23.78 -3.43 1.44
C SER A 778 23.85 -3.19 2.96
N ASP A 779 23.15 -3.99 3.77
CA ASP A 779 23.24 -4.01 5.24
C ASP A 779 24.43 -4.83 5.77
N ALA A 780 25.32 -5.29 4.89
CA ALA A 780 26.47 -6.15 5.16
C ALA A 780 26.13 -7.59 5.62
N SER A 781 24.88 -8.02 5.53
CA SER A 781 24.52 -9.43 5.71
C SER A 781 24.90 -10.28 4.49
N ALA A 782 25.18 -11.56 4.71
CA ALA A 782 25.44 -12.54 3.67
C ALA A 782 24.19 -13.38 3.38
N VAL A 783 23.95 -13.64 2.10
CA VAL A 783 22.90 -14.54 1.60
C VAL A 783 23.59 -15.64 0.78
N LEU A 784 23.27 -16.90 1.07
CA LEU A 784 23.71 -18.05 0.29
C LEU A 784 22.48 -18.83 -0.14
N ILE A 785 22.27 -18.99 -1.44
CA ILE A 785 21.17 -19.77 -2.01
C ILE A 785 21.75 -21.06 -2.57
N ILE A 786 21.14 -22.19 -2.21
CA ILE A 786 21.59 -23.54 -2.55
C ILE A 786 20.39 -24.30 -3.11
N LEU A 787 20.56 -24.89 -4.30
CA LEU A 787 19.60 -25.80 -4.91
C LEU A 787 20.21 -27.22 -4.93
N ASN A 788 19.46 -28.19 -4.40
CA ASN A 788 19.75 -29.61 -4.51
C ASN A 788 18.67 -30.28 -5.35
N ARG A 789 19.01 -30.67 -6.59
CA ARG A 789 18.13 -31.43 -7.50
C ARG A 789 18.38 -32.95 -7.46
N SER A 790 19.24 -33.41 -6.56
CA SER A 790 19.55 -34.84 -6.43
C SER A 790 18.59 -35.54 -5.47
N ASP A 791 18.52 -36.87 -5.58
CA ASP A 791 17.72 -37.74 -4.72
C ASP A 791 18.32 -37.91 -3.31
N GLU A 792 19.53 -37.43 -3.07
CA GLU A 792 20.27 -37.62 -1.82
C GLU A 792 20.42 -36.32 -1.03
N GLU A 793 20.41 -36.44 0.30
CA GLU A 793 20.74 -35.33 1.19
C GLU A 793 22.25 -35.03 1.13
N VAL A 794 22.61 -33.76 0.95
CA VAL A 794 24.02 -33.35 0.94
C VAL A 794 24.34 -32.57 2.22
N GLN A 795 25.20 -33.15 3.06
CA GLN A 795 25.74 -32.48 4.24
C GLN A 795 26.89 -31.55 3.83
N PHE A 796 26.91 -30.31 4.34
CA PHE A 796 27.95 -29.34 4.04
C PHE A 796 28.27 -28.43 5.23
N GLU A 797 29.39 -27.73 5.14
CA GLU A 797 29.70 -26.60 6.01
C GLU A 797 30.02 -25.36 5.18
N VAL A 798 29.53 -24.20 5.60
CA VAL A 798 29.87 -22.91 4.99
C VAL A 798 30.94 -22.25 5.84
N TRP A 799 32.07 -21.90 5.23
CA TRP A 799 33.13 -21.15 5.91
C TRP A 799 33.01 -19.65 5.61
N ASP A 800 32.75 -18.86 6.65
CA ASP A 800 32.89 -17.40 6.62
C ASP A 800 34.15 -17.02 7.41
N GLN A 801 35.05 -16.29 6.76
CA GLN A 801 36.34 -15.86 7.32
C GLN A 801 36.19 -15.07 8.63
N THR A 802 35.04 -14.41 8.86
CA THR A 802 34.83 -13.58 10.05
C THR A 802 34.15 -14.32 11.20
N LEU A 803 33.35 -15.34 10.93
CA LEU A 803 32.46 -15.97 11.93
C LEU A 803 32.74 -17.45 12.19
N GLY A 804 33.48 -18.13 11.31
CA GLY A 804 33.80 -19.56 11.43
C GLY A 804 32.94 -20.42 10.51
N PHE A 805 32.46 -21.55 11.04
CA PHE A 805 31.79 -22.59 10.26
C PHE A 805 30.29 -22.64 10.54
N LEU A 806 29.48 -22.61 9.49
CA LEU A 806 28.05 -22.81 9.56
C LEU A 806 27.74 -24.24 9.08
N PRO A 807 27.25 -25.14 9.95
CA PRO A 807 26.80 -26.46 9.53
C PRO A 807 25.47 -26.34 8.77
N GLY A 808 25.30 -27.10 7.70
CA GLY A 808 24.05 -27.18 6.98
C GLY A 808 23.85 -28.51 6.28
N SER A 809 22.60 -28.79 5.95
CA SER A 809 22.26 -29.89 5.07
C SER A 809 21.28 -29.41 4.01
N ALA A 810 21.42 -29.95 2.80
CA ALA A 810 20.52 -29.70 1.70
C ALA A 810 19.71 -30.98 1.44
N PRO A 811 18.44 -31.05 1.89
CA PRO A 811 17.57 -32.20 1.63
C PRO A 811 17.46 -32.53 0.14
N PRO A 812 17.08 -33.76 -0.24
CA PRO A 812 16.77 -34.10 -1.61
C PRO A 812 15.71 -33.17 -2.19
N HIS A 813 15.84 -32.80 -3.47
CA HIS A 813 14.89 -31.97 -4.18
C HIS A 813 14.43 -30.75 -3.36
N SER A 814 15.39 -29.90 -3.00
CA SER A 814 15.16 -28.75 -2.13
C SER A 814 15.92 -27.50 -2.57
N ILE A 815 15.35 -26.36 -2.21
CA ILE A 815 16.02 -25.06 -2.29
C ILE A 815 16.12 -24.50 -0.87
N LEU A 816 17.32 -24.01 -0.55
CA LEU A 816 17.69 -23.52 0.77
C LEU A 816 18.28 -22.10 0.61
N THR A 817 17.80 -21.16 1.43
CA THR A 817 18.43 -19.84 1.59
C THR A 817 18.96 -19.69 3.00
N LEU A 818 20.26 -19.47 3.12
CA LEU A 818 20.96 -19.16 4.37
C LEU A 818 21.23 -17.65 4.44
N LEU A 819 21.02 -17.06 5.61
CA LEU A 819 21.12 -15.62 5.82
C LEU A 819 21.71 -15.31 7.21
N TRP A 820 22.77 -14.48 7.27
CA TRP A 820 23.39 -14.10 8.54
C TRP A 820 24.01 -12.69 8.51
N SER A 821 24.09 -12.04 9.67
CA SER A 821 24.86 -10.79 9.83
C SER A 821 26.35 -11.12 9.86
N ARG A 822 27.17 -10.35 9.13
CA ARG A 822 28.64 -10.46 9.18
C ARG A 822 29.29 -9.48 10.17
N ARG A 823 28.48 -8.65 10.83
CA ARG A 823 28.89 -7.64 11.79
C ARG A 823 28.10 -7.76 13.09
#